data_AF-A0A3D5Z8F8-F1
#
_entry.id   AF-A0A3D5Z8F8-F1
#
_cell.length_a   1.000
_cell.length_b   1.000
_cell.length_c   1.000
_cell.angle_alpha   90.00
_cell.angle_beta   90.00
_cell.angle_gamma   90.00
#
_symmetry.space_group_name_H-M   'P 1'
#
loop_
_entity.id
_entity.type
_entity.pdbx_description
1 polymer ?
#
loop_
_entity_poly.entity_id
_entity_poly.type
_entity_poly.pdbx_seq_one_letter_code
_entity_poly.pdbx_strand_id
1 'polypeptide(L)'
;MNKKGFTLVELLAVIVIMGIIMTIAVPSVFKISSNMKVRYFCEKVSDIEKAALQYAQDNYGDQVQEGEEETILKDNLPLYKLIDGSYLNKDNESCDITKFDSTSDCIKDPRDNRSMDRDKFQVYTKNKRIYVRYLYNPDDANNRVCGNDTIYNLNKYNPDGSPITGDIKFDVNALVDGSYEYSNLPFTFDLYFDDELVASAQTDYDRENIPYGTKYRITNIKGRNRDGTKYECDGKASPNGNPLRGFVTSSTSIYVVCKSAGAATETPDNGNTGGTGGSTSGGTTTNPDTGGSSGSDSGNTGSGSNTGSGSDSGNTGSGSNTGSGSDSGNTGSGSNTGSGSSSGSGSGSTTTPGSGTTTTPSNPTNTLIDKINAAYTKDSSDFATDDPDGNLRYVGASPNNYVFFNCSNYSNQTAANCEKWRIIGVFKNITKLDGTKKDLVKIIRDDTIGGYSYDSSESNQNNGLGYNDWSSADLMKLLNKGYTSLSVNNSLYYNASKGNCYNNSNNATTSCDFTTTGLKNAATRNAFETVVWNIGGMPYNVANKATAKNWYLYERAYSSYSGNPTTWKGQIALMYPSDFGYSTKGSSTILRSVCLENEYAWSSDNYKDCRLNSYLFKSSYNQSSLGISSSWNSYFYGIGYGGAVGLGMAKNADSVRPTGYLRADIKVKTTTGDGSSTNPYRLNLS
;
A
#
# COMPACT_ATOMS: atom_id res chain seq x y z
N MET A 1 62.46 4.38 24.20
CA MET A 1 61.42 4.10 23.19
C MET A 1 61.04 5.42 22.51
N ASN A 2 61.52 5.65 21.30
CA ASN A 2 61.18 6.84 20.52
C ASN A 2 59.73 6.71 20.04
N LYS A 3 58.82 7.49 20.62
CA LYS A 3 57.48 7.70 20.06
C LYS A 3 57.67 8.55 18.80
N LYS A 4 57.59 7.91 17.62
CA LYS A 4 57.53 8.64 16.35
C LYS A 4 56.22 9.45 16.36
N GLY A 5 56.33 10.76 16.49
CA GLY A 5 55.21 11.66 16.27
C GLY A 5 54.81 11.62 14.80
N PHE A 6 53.52 11.77 14.52
CA PHE A 6 53.00 11.87 13.16
C PHE A 6 53.69 13.01 12.43
N THR A 7 54.11 12.75 11.20
CA THR A 7 54.67 13.77 10.32
C THR A 7 53.58 14.74 9.88
N LEU A 8 53.96 15.97 9.54
CA LEU A 8 53.01 17.01 9.11
C LEU A 8 52.16 16.55 7.91
N VAL A 9 52.73 15.72 7.04
CA VAL A 9 52.08 15.15 5.86
C VAL A 9 51.01 14.12 6.24
N GLU A 10 51.27 13.28 7.25
CA GLU A 10 50.28 12.33 7.75
C GLU A 10 49.09 13.05 8.41
N LEU A 11 49.34 14.14 9.14
CA LEU A 11 48.28 14.94 9.75
C LEU A 11 47.36 15.59 8.68
N LEU A 12 47.97 16.12 7.61
CA LEU A 12 47.24 16.70 6.48
C LEU A 12 46.39 15.65 5.75
N ALA A 13 46.93 14.46 5.51
CA ALA A 13 46.17 13.36 4.89
C ALA A 13 44.96 12.95 5.74
N VAL A 14 45.11 12.88 7.07
CA VAL A 14 44.00 12.54 7.99
C VAL A 14 42.92 13.62 8.00
N ILE A 15 43.29 14.91 7.99
CA ILE A 15 42.32 16.01 7.95
C ILE A 15 41.55 16.03 6.63
N VAL A 16 42.22 15.77 5.50
CA VAL A 16 41.56 15.67 4.18
C VAL A 16 40.58 14.49 4.14
N ILE A 17 40.98 13.32 4.65
CA ILE A 17 40.11 12.14 4.72
C ILE A 17 38.91 12.41 5.64
N MET A 18 39.13 13.02 6.81
CA MET A 18 38.04 13.41 7.73
C MET A 18 37.09 14.42 7.10
N GLY A 19 37.60 15.41 6.35
CA GLY A 19 36.77 16.37 5.62
C GLY A 19 35.87 15.70 4.58
N ILE A 20 36.41 14.73 3.82
CA ILE A 20 35.64 13.96 2.84
C ILE A 20 34.61 13.06 3.52
N ILE A 21 34.95 12.46 4.66
CA ILE A 21 34.00 11.63 5.42
C ILE A 21 32.87 12.49 6.00
N MET A 22 33.19 13.67 6.54
CA MET A 22 32.19 14.59 7.12
C MET A 22 31.23 15.14 6.06
N THR A 23 31.71 15.47 4.85
CA THR A 23 30.81 15.95 3.78
C THR A 23 29.80 14.90 3.33
N ILE A 24 30.13 13.61 3.44
CA ILE A 24 29.22 12.49 3.12
C ILE A 24 28.33 12.14 4.33
N ALA A 25 28.88 12.19 5.54
CA ALA A 25 28.18 11.77 6.75
C ALA A 25 27.17 12.81 7.27
N VAL A 26 27.49 14.10 7.19
CA VAL A 26 26.67 15.17 7.79
C VAL A 26 25.24 15.24 7.21
N PRO A 27 25.02 15.22 5.87
CA PRO A 27 23.67 15.17 5.32
C PRO A 27 22.89 13.92 5.74
N SER A 28 23.60 12.79 5.89
CA SER A 28 23.02 11.51 6.31
C SER A 28 22.57 11.55 7.78
N VAL A 29 23.36 12.16 8.67
CA VAL A 29 23.04 12.31 10.10
C VAL A 29 21.84 13.25 10.31
N PHE A 30 21.76 14.36 9.56
CA PHE A 30 20.60 15.25 9.63
C PHE A 30 19.30 14.58 9.14
N LYS A 31 19.38 13.78 8.08
CA LYS A 31 18.25 12.99 7.57
C LYS A 31 17.80 11.90 8.55
N ILE A 32 18.73 11.28 9.28
CA ILE A 32 18.43 10.33 10.36
C ILE A 32 17.71 11.05 11.51
N SER A 33 18.15 12.25 11.90
CA SER A 33 17.53 13.04 12.97
C SER A 33 16.09 13.45 12.65
N SER A 34 15.81 13.92 11.42
CA SER A 34 14.44 14.27 11.00
C SER A 34 13.51 13.07 10.99
N ASN A 35 14.00 11.91 10.51
CA ASN A 35 13.19 10.69 10.45
C ASN A 35 12.89 10.12 11.86
N MET A 36 13.82 10.27 12.81
CA MET A 36 13.56 9.90 14.22
C MET A 36 12.48 10.77 14.85
N LYS A 37 12.51 12.09 14.58
CA LYS A 37 11.46 13.02 15.07
C LYS A 37 10.08 12.70 14.53
N VAL A 38 9.99 12.38 13.24
CA VAL A 38 8.73 11.91 12.62
C VAL A 38 8.25 10.61 13.28
N ARG A 39 9.14 9.65 13.54
CA ARG A 39 8.77 8.41 14.24
C ARG A 39 8.21 8.67 15.64
N TYR A 40 8.86 9.55 16.42
CA TYR A 40 8.35 9.94 17.74
C TYR A 40 6.99 10.63 17.66
N PHE A 41 6.76 11.45 16.64
CA PHE A 41 5.44 12.05 16.40
C PHE A 41 4.38 10.97 16.15
N CYS A 42 4.68 9.95 15.35
CA CYS A 42 3.71 8.87 15.09
C CYS A 42 3.45 7.98 16.31
N GLU A 43 4.47 7.73 17.13
CA GLU A 43 4.29 7.05 18.42
C GLU A 43 3.39 7.86 19.36
N LYS A 44 3.60 9.19 19.42
CA LYS A 44 2.76 10.11 20.18
C LYS A 44 1.30 10.10 19.72
N VAL A 45 1.06 10.12 18.40
CA VAL A 45 -0.29 10.02 17.84
C VAL A 45 -0.96 8.69 18.20
N SER A 46 -0.22 7.57 18.17
CA SER A 46 -0.76 6.28 18.60
C SER A 46 -1.19 6.27 20.06
N ASP A 47 -0.43 6.91 20.96
CA ASP A 47 -0.81 7.02 22.37
C ASP A 47 -2.01 7.95 22.58
N ILE A 48 -2.11 9.03 21.79
CA ILE A 48 -3.29 9.90 21.75
C ILE A 48 -4.53 9.13 21.32
N GLU A 49 -4.45 8.30 20.28
CA GLU A 49 -5.60 7.50 19.80
C GLU A 49 -6.06 6.47 20.82
N LYS A 50 -5.14 5.85 21.58
CA LYS A 50 -5.49 4.94 22.70
C LYS A 50 -6.23 5.69 23.82
N ALA A 51 -5.72 6.84 24.22
CA ALA A 51 -6.36 7.68 25.24
C ALA A 51 -7.74 8.17 24.76
N ALA A 52 -7.84 8.57 23.49
CA ALA A 52 -9.07 9.03 22.87
C ALA A 52 -10.10 7.91 22.70
N LEU A 53 -9.66 6.66 22.45
CA LEU A 53 -10.54 5.50 22.43
C LEU A 53 -11.17 5.23 23.79
N GLN A 54 -10.40 5.35 24.88
CA GLN A 54 -10.93 5.23 26.24
C GLN A 54 -11.96 6.33 26.53
N TYR A 55 -11.60 7.59 26.23
CA TYR A 55 -12.54 8.72 26.31
C TYR A 55 -13.83 8.46 25.50
N ALA A 56 -13.69 7.91 24.29
CA ALA A 56 -14.83 7.64 23.43
C ALA A 56 -15.75 6.55 23.98
N GLN A 57 -15.19 5.49 24.56
CA GLN A 57 -15.96 4.44 25.22
C GLN A 57 -16.78 4.97 26.40
N ASP A 58 -16.16 5.82 27.22
CA ASP A 58 -16.79 6.34 28.44
C ASP A 58 -17.87 7.40 28.14
N ASN A 59 -17.77 8.12 27.01
CA ASN A 59 -18.69 9.21 26.66
C ASN A 59 -19.70 8.89 25.56
N TYR A 60 -19.40 7.92 24.68
CA TYR A 60 -20.22 7.59 23.50
C TYR A 60 -20.47 6.09 23.34
N GLY A 61 -20.05 5.24 24.28
CA GLY A 61 -20.25 3.79 24.20
C GLY A 61 -21.70 3.35 24.04
N ASP A 62 -22.63 4.09 24.64
CA ASP A 62 -24.08 3.83 24.54
C ASP A 62 -24.67 4.18 23.15
N GLN A 63 -23.93 4.89 22.31
CA GLN A 63 -24.35 5.34 20.98
C GLN A 63 -23.87 4.41 19.85
N VAL A 64 -23.30 3.25 20.18
CA VAL A 64 -22.76 2.29 19.21
C VAL A 64 -23.88 1.66 18.38
N GLN A 65 -23.77 1.77 17.06
CA GLN A 65 -24.77 1.30 16.09
C GLN A 65 -24.34 0.01 15.39
N GLU A 66 -25.33 -0.78 14.97
CA GLU A 66 -25.15 -2.01 14.18
C GLU A 66 -25.25 -1.70 12.68
N GLY A 67 -24.22 -2.07 11.91
CA GLY A 67 -24.12 -1.77 10.48
C GLY A 67 -22.68 -1.86 9.96
N GLU A 68 -22.54 -2.20 8.67
CA GLU A 68 -21.23 -2.32 7.99
C GLU A 68 -20.61 -0.96 7.64
N GLU A 69 -21.42 0.09 7.58
CA GLU A 69 -21.01 1.45 7.25
C GLU A 69 -20.46 2.23 8.46
N GLU A 70 -19.50 3.12 8.21
CA GLU A 70 -18.96 4.01 9.24
C GLU A 70 -19.94 5.13 9.56
N THR A 71 -20.33 5.26 10.82
CA THR A 71 -21.16 6.36 11.30
C THR A 71 -20.35 7.23 12.25
N ILE A 72 -20.23 8.53 11.94
CA ILE A 72 -19.52 9.50 12.79
C ILE A 72 -20.41 9.83 13.99
N LEU A 73 -19.91 9.54 15.20
CA LEU A 73 -20.59 9.86 16.46
C LEU A 73 -20.25 11.28 16.90
N LYS A 74 -18.96 11.65 16.80
CA LYS A 74 -18.50 13.00 17.07
C LYS A 74 -17.29 13.35 16.22
N ASP A 75 -17.34 14.54 15.64
CA ASP A 75 -16.28 15.07 14.80
C ASP A 75 -15.56 16.25 15.46
N ASN A 76 -14.30 16.50 15.05
CA ASN A 76 -13.51 17.66 15.43
C ASN A 76 -13.30 17.89 16.94
N LEU A 77 -13.14 16.82 17.73
CA LEU A 77 -12.88 16.94 19.17
C LEU A 77 -11.43 17.37 19.43
N PRO A 78 -11.17 18.41 20.25
CA PRO A 78 -9.81 18.85 20.51
C PRO A 78 -9.08 17.95 21.52
N LEU A 79 -7.77 17.78 21.37
CA LEU A 79 -6.96 16.88 22.22
C LEU A 79 -6.97 17.27 23.69
N TYR A 80 -7.08 18.55 24.03
CA TYR A 80 -7.09 18.98 25.44
C TYR A 80 -8.18 18.32 26.28
N LYS A 81 -9.27 17.85 25.66
CA LYS A 81 -10.34 17.10 26.34
C LYS A 81 -9.84 15.79 26.96
N LEU A 82 -8.78 15.21 26.40
CA LEU A 82 -8.15 14.00 26.94
C LEU A 82 -7.36 14.31 28.21
N ILE A 83 -6.78 15.52 28.33
CA ILE A 83 -6.09 15.99 29.53
C ILE A 83 -7.10 16.36 30.63
N ASP A 84 -8.14 17.13 30.27
CA ASP A 84 -9.24 17.53 31.16
C ASP A 84 -9.92 16.30 31.79
N GLY A 85 -10.12 15.25 30.99
CA GLY A 85 -10.67 13.96 31.44
C GLY A 85 -9.67 12.99 32.07
N SER A 86 -8.40 13.35 32.25
CA SER A 86 -7.32 12.48 32.78
C SER A 86 -7.08 11.18 31.98
N TYR A 87 -7.39 11.17 30.68
CA TYR A 87 -7.13 10.05 29.77
C TYR A 87 -5.71 10.09 29.18
N LEU A 88 -5.09 11.27 29.14
CA LEU A 88 -3.75 11.50 28.62
C LEU A 88 -2.93 12.33 29.63
N ASN A 89 -1.64 11.99 29.78
CA ASN A 89 -0.72 12.73 30.64
C ASN A 89 -0.23 14.01 29.95
N LYS A 90 0.07 15.05 30.74
CA LYS A 90 0.65 16.31 30.26
C LYS A 90 2.13 16.12 29.92
N ASP A 91 2.58 16.74 28.83
CA ASP A 91 4.01 16.84 28.49
C ASP A 91 4.69 17.98 29.26
N ASN A 92 3.96 19.08 29.48
CA ASN A 92 4.39 20.18 30.32
C ASN A 92 3.60 20.17 31.64
N GLU A 93 4.24 19.74 32.72
CA GLU A 93 3.62 19.73 34.06
C GLU A 93 3.21 21.13 34.55
N SER A 94 3.83 22.18 34.01
CA SER A 94 3.53 23.58 34.34
C SER A 94 2.42 24.20 33.50
N CYS A 95 1.82 23.46 32.55
CA CYS A 95 0.76 23.98 31.71
C CYS A 95 -0.55 24.19 32.50
N ASP A 96 -1.28 25.26 32.18
CA ASP A 96 -2.55 25.60 32.81
C ASP A 96 -3.72 24.95 32.06
N ILE A 97 -4.25 23.85 32.61
CA ILE A 97 -5.40 23.13 32.06
C ILE A 97 -6.72 23.91 32.11
N THR A 98 -6.75 25.10 32.70
CA THR A 98 -7.92 25.96 32.65
C THR A 98 -7.88 26.92 31.45
N LYS A 99 -6.74 26.99 30.74
CA LYS A 99 -6.50 27.91 29.63
C LYS A 99 -6.07 27.16 28.38
N PHE A 100 -7.04 26.54 27.70
CA PHE A 100 -6.85 25.89 26.39
C PHE A 100 -6.91 26.87 25.21
N ASP A 101 -6.25 28.02 25.34
CA ASP A 101 -6.16 29.04 24.31
C ASP A 101 -4.92 28.83 23.42
N SER A 102 -4.57 29.80 22.57
CA SER A 102 -3.41 29.74 21.67
C SER A 102 -2.05 29.73 22.38
N THR A 103 -2.02 29.90 23.70
CA THR A 103 -0.79 29.92 24.52
C THR A 103 -0.60 28.64 25.34
N SER A 104 -1.59 27.75 25.38
CA SER A 104 -1.53 26.44 26.02
C SER A 104 -0.50 25.52 25.35
N ASP A 105 0.30 24.78 26.11
CA ASP A 105 1.33 23.87 25.61
C ASP A 105 1.39 22.51 26.36
N CYS A 106 0.23 22.01 26.80
CA CYS A 106 0.11 20.79 27.59
C CYS A 106 0.53 19.52 26.84
N ILE A 107 0.33 19.48 25.52
CA ILE A 107 0.72 18.41 24.61
C ILE A 107 1.66 19.03 23.56
N LYS A 108 2.82 18.42 23.32
CA LYS A 108 3.84 18.95 22.40
C LYS A 108 4.12 18.01 21.24
N ASP A 109 4.25 18.59 20.05
CA ASP A 109 4.73 17.90 18.86
C ASP A 109 6.25 17.67 19.00
N PRO A 110 6.74 16.42 18.99
CA PRO A 110 8.16 16.12 19.19
C PRO A 110 9.06 16.55 18.01
N ARG A 111 8.50 17.02 16.89
CA ARG A 111 9.27 17.49 15.73
C ARG A 111 9.76 18.92 15.92
N ASP A 112 8.87 19.79 16.38
CA ASP A 112 9.05 21.25 16.42
C ASP A 112 8.63 21.92 17.75
N ASN A 113 8.18 21.14 18.74
CA ASN A 113 7.64 21.60 20.03
C ASN A 113 6.38 22.48 19.91
N ARG A 114 5.66 22.45 18.77
CA ARG A 114 4.36 23.13 18.63
C ARG A 114 3.36 22.52 19.61
N SER A 115 2.50 23.36 20.18
CA SER A 115 1.36 22.88 20.97
C SER A 115 0.37 22.09 20.10
N MET A 116 -0.03 20.92 20.60
CA MET A 116 -1.02 20.04 20.00
C MET A 116 -2.36 20.08 20.73
N ASP A 117 -2.52 20.90 21.77
CA ASP A 117 -3.74 20.92 22.61
C ASP A 117 -5.03 21.14 21.81
N ARG A 118 -4.92 21.87 20.70
CA ARG A 118 -6.01 22.20 19.77
C ARG A 118 -6.07 21.31 18.54
N ASP A 119 -5.14 20.37 18.40
CA ASP A 119 -5.24 19.35 17.35
C ASP A 119 -6.47 18.47 17.65
N LYS A 120 -6.99 17.76 16.65
CA LYS A 120 -8.33 17.18 16.71
C LYS A 120 -8.33 15.67 16.51
N PHE A 121 -9.37 15.00 17.01
CA PHE A 121 -9.67 13.61 16.73
C PHE A 121 -11.16 13.41 16.43
N GLN A 122 -11.50 12.28 15.83
CA GLN A 122 -12.86 11.91 15.46
C GLN A 122 -13.24 10.56 16.09
N VAL A 123 -14.48 10.46 16.56
CA VAL A 123 -15.10 9.25 17.10
C VAL A 123 -16.14 8.73 16.13
N TYR A 124 -16.07 7.44 15.79
CA TYR A 124 -17.00 6.80 14.87
C TYR A 124 -17.32 5.36 15.30
N THR A 125 -18.42 4.81 14.80
CA THR A 125 -18.83 3.42 15.04
C THR A 125 -18.91 2.65 13.73
N LYS A 126 -18.57 1.36 13.78
CA LYS A 126 -18.68 0.40 12.67
C LYS A 126 -18.81 -1.00 13.24
N ASN A 127 -19.67 -1.86 12.69
CA ASN A 127 -19.79 -3.26 13.13
C ASN A 127 -19.96 -3.42 14.66
N LYS A 128 -20.79 -2.56 15.30
CA LYS A 128 -21.03 -2.58 16.74
C LYS A 128 -19.78 -2.36 17.60
N ARG A 129 -18.80 -1.63 17.07
CA ARG A 129 -17.57 -1.24 17.77
C ARG A 129 -17.32 0.24 17.59
N ILE A 130 -16.81 0.88 18.64
CA ILE A 130 -16.38 2.26 18.62
C ILE A 130 -14.90 2.34 18.23
N TYR A 131 -14.59 3.34 17.41
CA TYR A 131 -13.28 3.59 16.86
C TYR A 131 -12.97 5.08 16.99
N VAL A 132 -11.67 5.38 16.99
CA VAL A 132 -11.15 6.74 17.01
C VAL A 132 -10.02 6.87 16.00
N ARG A 133 -9.90 8.05 15.41
CA ARG A 133 -8.76 8.43 14.58
C ARG A 133 -8.34 9.87 14.85
N TYR A 134 -7.03 10.11 14.84
CA TYR A 134 -6.45 11.44 14.90
C TYR A 134 -6.66 12.20 13.57
N LEU A 135 -6.95 13.50 13.65
CA LEU A 135 -7.15 14.37 12.50
C LEU A 135 -5.86 15.17 12.23
N TYR A 136 -5.14 14.77 11.19
CA TYR A 136 -3.86 15.36 10.83
C TYR A 136 -4.06 16.74 10.20
N ASN A 137 -3.08 17.63 10.38
CA ASN A 137 -3.02 18.84 9.55
C ASN A 137 -2.85 18.44 8.07
N PRO A 138 -3.22 19.32 7.12
CA PRO A 138 -3.21 18.99 5.70
C PRO A 138 -1.86 18.49 5.20
N ASP A 139 -0.75 19.10 5.65
CA ASP A 139 0.59 18.71 5.21
C ASP A 139 0.97 17.32 5.70
N ASP A 140 0.70 16.99 6.96
CA ASP A 140 0.99 15.68 7.54
C ASP A 140 0.10 14.57 6.97
N ALA A 141 -1.16 14.90 6.67
CA ALA A 141 -2.10 13.99 6.00
C ALA A 141 -1.68 13.72 4.55
N ASN A 142 -1.36 14.77 3.79
CA ASN A 142 -0.94 14.67 2.38
C ASN A 142 0.38 13.93 2.24
N ASN A 143 1.31 14.16 3.17
CA ASN A 143 2.59 13.47 3.23
C ASN A 143 2.53 12.12 3.95
N ARG A 144 1.33 11.70 4.42
CA ARG A 144 1.05 10.43 5.09
C ARG A 144 2.06 10.09 6.19
N VAL A 145 2.36 11.09 7.02
CA VAL A 145 3.51 11.09 7.93
C VAL A 145 3.54 9.87 8.87
N CYS A 146 2.37 9.32 9.22
CA CYS A 146 2.22 8.17 10.13
C CYS A 146 1.45 6.97 9.58
N GLY A 147 1.18 6.90 8.27
CA GLY A 147 0.45 5.80 7.64
C GLY A 147 -0.77 6.23 6.82
N ASN A 148 -1.60 5.27 6.41
CA ASN A 148 -2.65 5.46 5.39
C ASN A 148 -4.07 5.79 5.93
N ASP A 149 -4.33 5.71 7.24
CA ASP A 149 -5.65 6.01 7.82
C ASP A 149 -5.77 7.48 8.30
N THR A 150 -5.41 8.43 7.44
CA THR A 150 -5.41 9.87 7.76
C THR A 150 -6.67 10.56 7.22
N ILE A 151 -7.60 10.93 8.11
CA ILE A 151 -8.67 11.90 7.81
C ILE A 151 -8.22 13.31 8.21
N TYR A 152 -8.55 14.30 7.37
CA TYR A 152 -8.13 15.71 7.47
C TYR A 152 -8.68 16.44 8.72
N ASN A 153 -7.86 17.34 9.28
CA ASN A 153 -8.34 18.50 10.05
C ASN A 153 -8.64 19.66 9.08
N LEU A 154 -9.91 19.83 8.72
CA LEU A 154 -10.38 20.92 7.86
C LEU A 154 -10.46 22.23 8.67
N ASN A 155 -9.35 22.94 8.83
CA ASN A 155 -9.41 24.33 9.30
C ASN A 155 -9.58 25.28 8.10
N LYS A 156 -10.54 26.19 8.23
CA LYS A 156 -10.94 27.25 7.28
C LYS A 156 -9.81 28.23 6.91
N TYR A 157 -8.68 28.17 7.61
CA TYR A 157 -7.62 29.16 7.54
C TYR A 157 -6.23 28.52 7.72
N ASN A 158 -5.23 29.12 7.08
CA ASN A 158 -3.81 28.93 7.38
C ASN A 158 -3.53 29.25 8.86
N PRO A 159 -2.37 28.84 9.43
CA PRO A 159 -1.98 29.14 10.81
C PRO A 159 -1.98 30.64 11.18
N ASP A 160 -1.95 31.52 10.16
CA ASP A 160 -2.02 32.97 10.29
C ASP A 160 -3.43 33.56 10.19
N GLY A 161 -4.47 32.75 9.93
CA GLY A 161 -5.86 33.19 9.80
C GLY A 161 -6.33 33.55 8.39
N SER A 162 -5.54 33.29 7.34
CA SER A 162 -5.93 33.56 5.93
C SER A 162 -6.64 32.37 5.25
N PRO A 163 -7.66 32.58 4.38
CA PRO A 163 -8.40 31.49 3.73
C PRO A 163 -7.62 30.83 2.59
N ILE A 164 -7.80 29.52 2.40
CA ILE A 164 -7.13 28.70 1.37
C ILE A 164 -7.99 28.63 0.09
N THR A 165 -7.47 29.07 -1.06
CA THR A 165 -8.22 29.15 -2.35
C THR A 165 -7.61 28.27 -3.46
N GLY A 166 -8.44 27.66 -4.33
CA GLY A 166 -8.00 26.96 -5.55
C GLY A 166 -9.00 27.10 -6.70
N ASP A 167 -8.53 27.01 -7.94
CA ASP A 167 -9.34 27.22 -9.17
C ASP A 167 -10.18 25.98 -9.55
N ILE A 168 -11.44 26.17 -9.97
CA ILE A 168 -12.34 25.09 -10.43
C ILE A 168 -12.82 25.37 -11.87
N LYS A 169 -12.84 24.33 -12.72
CA LYS A 169 -13.51 24.30 -14.04
C LYS A 169 -14.68 23.32 -14.02
N PHE A 170 -15.81 23.72 -14.60
CA PHE A 170 -16.98 22.87 -14.80
C PHE A 170 -17.23 22.66 -16.30
N ASP A 171 -17.26 21.40 -16.74
CA ASP A 171 -17.79 21.01 -18.06
C ASP A 171 -19.20 20.45 -17.86
N VAL A 172 -20.20 21.12 -18.46
CA VAL A 172 -21.62 20.75 -18.35
C VAL A 172 -22.09 20.16 -19.68
N ASN A 173 -22.49 18.89 -19.67
CA ASN A 173 -23.12 18.24 -20.83
C ASN A 173 -24.64 18.17 -20.60
N ALA A 174 -25.42 18.75 -21.51
CA ALA A 174 -26.89 18.79 -21.42
C ALA A 174 -27.55 17.80 -22.39
N LEU A 175 -28.58 17.10 -21.91
CA LEU A 175 -29.52 16.32 -22.72
C LEU A 175 -30.85 17.07 -22.75
N VAL A 176 -31.27 17.53 -23.94
CA VAL A 176 -32.53 18.24 -24.15
C VAL A 176 -33.45 17.36 -25.00
N ASP A 177 -34.65 17.08 -24.50
CA ASP A 177 -35.72 16.33 -25.18
C ASP A 177 -35.27 15.00 -25.84
N GLY A 178 -34.27 14.32 -25.23
CA GLY A 178 -33.82 12.98 -25.61
C GLY A 178 -32.65 12.92 -26.60
N SER A 179 -32.08 14.06 -27.01
CA SER A 179 -30.91 14.13 -27.88
C SER A 179 -29.72 14.85 -27.21
N TYR A 180 -28.50 14.39 -27.49
CA TYR A 180 -27.27 15.08 -27.09
C TYR A 180 -27.07 16.30 -27.98
N GLU A 181 -27.30 17.50 -27.45
CA GLU A 181 -26.86 18.73 -28.11
C GLU A 181 -25.55 19.21 -27.47
N TYR A 182 -24.50 19.30 -28.29
CA TYR A 182 -23.20 19.83 -27.90
C TYR A 182 -23.10 21.36 -28.06
N SER A 183 -24.22 22.08 -28.14
CA SER A 183 -24.24 23.48 -28.57
C SER A 183 -24.63 24.47 -27.48
N ASN A 184 -23.64 25.22 -26.98
CA ASN A 184 -23.68 26.63 -26.52
C ASN A 184 -25.02 27.19 -26.02
N LEU A 185 -25.59 26.58 -24.97
CA LEU A 185 -26.68 27.14 -24.17
C LEU A 185 -26.09 27.78 -22.90
N PRO A 186 -26.34 29.07 -22.60
CA PRO A 186 -25.94 29.65 -21.33
C PRO A 186 -26.84 29.10 -20.21
N PHE A 187 -26.26 28.30 -19.33
CA PHE A 187 -26.88 27.85 -18.10
C PHE A 187 -26.50 28.80 -16.97
N THR A 188 -27.46 29.03 -16.07
CA THR A 188 -27.22 29.71 -14.79
C THR A 188 -27.54 28.76 -13.67
N PHE A 189 -26.66 28.67 -12.69
CA PHE A 189 -26.92 27.90 -11.48
C PHE A 189 -26.44 28.66 -10.24
N ASP A 190 -27.20 28.46 -9.16
CA ASP A 190 -26.88 29.02 -7.85
C ASP A 190 -26.24 27.93 -6.97
N LEU A 191 -25.14 28.29 -6.32
CA LEU A 191 -24.43 27.44 -5.37
C LEU A 191 -24.72 27.91 -3.94
N TYR A 192 -25.23 27.01 -3.11
CA TYR A 192 -25.53 27.27 -1.70
C TYR A 192 -24.68 26.40 -0.76
N PHE A 193 -24.33 26.97 0.40
CA PHE A 193 -23.66 26.32 1.53
C PHE A 193 -24.43 26.63 2.82
N ASP A 194 -24.87 25.60 3.56
CA ASP A 194 -25.74 25.74 4.74
C ASP A 194 -26.89 26.75 4.53
N ASP A 195 -27.54 26.64 3.36
CA ASP A 195 -28.65 27.48 2.89
C ASP A 195 -28.31 28.97 2.65
N GLU A 196 -27.03 29.35 2.67
CA GLU A 196 -26.52 30.68 2.31
C GLU A 196 -25.93 30.66 0.89
N LEU A 197 -26.25 31.65 0.06
CA LEU A 197 -25.79 31.74 -1.34
C LEU A 197 -24.31 32.11 -1.37
N VAL A 198 -23.48 31.24 -1.95
CA VAL A 198 -22.02 31.41 -2.00
C VAL A 198 -21.49 31.82 -3.38
N ALA A 199 -22.18 31.46 -4.46
CA ALA A 199 -21.82 31.87 -5.82
C ALA A 199 -23.00 31.73 -6.80
N SER A 200 -23.07 32.59 -7.80
CA SER A 200 -24.06 32.55 -8.90
C SER A 200 -23.33 32.63 -10.23
N ALA A 201 -23.19 31.51 -10.94
CA ALA A 201 -22.39 31.46 -12.16
C ALA A 201 -23.29 31.49 -13.41
N GLN A 202 -23.01 32.42 -14.34
CA GLN A 202 -23.48 32.41 -15.73
C GLN A 202 -22.46 31.67 -16.58
N THR A 203 -22.84 30.62 -17.30
CA THR A 203 -21.94 30.00 -18.28
C THR A 203 -21.88 30.87 -19.53
N ASP A 204 -21.09 31.94 -19.46
CA ASP A 204 -20.30 32.41 -20.59
C ASP A 204 -18.90 32.72 -20.06
N TYR A 205 -18.03 31.72 -20.12
CA TYR A 205 -16.57 31.84 -20.01
C TYR A 205 -15.92 32.52 -18.80
N ASP A 206 -16.65 32.82 -17.72
CA ASP A 206 -16.05 33.45 -16.53
C ASP A 206 -15.61 32.45 -15.45
N ARG A 207 -14.40 32.71 -14.91
CA ARG A 207 -13.76 31.95 -13.83
C ARG A 207 -14.15 32.55 -12.48
N GLU A 208 -14.86 31.80 -11.65
CA GLU A 208 -15.04 32.14 -10.24
C GLU A 208 -14.14 31.29 -9.34
N ASN A 209 -13.47 31.97 -8.40
CA ASN A 209 -12.56 31.36 -7.44
C ASN A 209 -13.35 30.92 -6.21
N ILE A 210 -13.46 29.61 -5.98
CA ILE A 210 -14.21 29.04 -4.86
C ILE A 210 -13.23 28.41 -3.84
N PRO A 211 -13.42 28.58 -2.53
CA PRO A 211 -12.53 28.01 -1.51
C PRO A 211 -12.38 26.49 -1.60
N TYR A 212 -11.15 26.01 -1.45
CA TYR A 212 -10.80 24.60 -1.59
C TYR A 212 -11.44 23.75 -0.47
N GLY A 213 -12.09 22.64 -0.81
CA GLY A 213 -12.66 21.70 0.16
C GLY A 213 -14.10 21.97 0.63
N THR A 214 -14.83 22.89 -0.01
CA THR A 214 -16.22 23.18 0.35
C THR A 214 -17.18 22.12 -0.22
N LYS A 215 -18.16 21.64 0.58
CA LYS A 215 -19.30 20.83 0.09
C LYS A 215 -20.37 21.75 -0.43
N TYR A 216 -20.85 21.57 -1.65
CA TYR A 216 -21.91 22.41 -2.21
C TYR A 216 -23.21 21.63 -2.38
N ARG A 217 -24.34 22.34 -2.30
CA ARG A 217 -25.64 21.87 -2.74
C ARG A 217 -26.08 22.70 -3.95
N ILE A 218 -26.29 22.06 -5.09
CA ILE A 218 -26.86 22.70 -6.28
C ILE A 218 -28.37 22.55 -6.17
N THR A 219 -29.08 23.68 -6.00
CA THR A 219 -30.54 23.68 -5.76
C THR A 219 -31.32 24.32 -6.90
N ASN A 220 -30.68 25.12 -7.76
CA ASN A 220 -31.33 25.79 -8.89
C ASN A 220 -30.44 25.69 -10.14
N ILE A 221 -30.89 24.94 -11.15
CA ILE A 221 -30.26 24.93 -12.48
C ILE A 221 -31.31 25.42 -13.47
N LYS A 222 -31.09 26.61 -14.04
CA LYS A 222 -31.98 27.20 -15.04
C LYS A 222 -31.24 27.28 -16.37
N GLY A 223 -31.78 26.60 -17.37
CA GLY A 223 -31.28 26.70 -18.75
C GLY A 223 -32.08 27.74 -19.53
N ARG A 224 -31.39 28.58 -20.30
CA ARG A 224 -32.03 29.48 -21.27
C ARG A 224 -31.31 29.34 -22.62
N ASN A 225 -32.05 29.20 -23.71
CA ASN A 225 -31.42 29.24 -25.03
C ASN A 225 -31.16 30.69 -25.48
N ARG A 226 -30.42 30.82 -26.58
CA ARG A 226 -30.04 32.12 -27.15
C ARG A 226 -31.24 32.98 -27.58
N ASP A 227 -32.39 32.35 -27.83
CA ASP A 227 -33.65 32.99 -28.23
C ASP A 227 -34.56 33.35 -27.05
N GLY A 228 -34.12 33.09 -25.81
CA GLY A 228 -34.81 33.47 -24.59
C GLY A 228 -35.75 32.41 -24.01
N THR A 229 -35.91 31.26 -24.66
CA THR A 229 -36.75 30.14 -24.21
C THR A 229 -36.17 29.51 -22.95
N LYS A 230 -37.00 29.37 -21.91
CA LYS A 230 -36.65 28.81 -20.61
C LYS A 230 -36.81 27.29 -20.62
N TYR A 231 -35.89 26.58 -19.97
CA TYR A 231 -35.95 25.12 -19.78
C TYR A 231 -36.01 24.81 -18.29
N GLU A 232 -36.88 23.87 -17.92
CA GLU A 232 -36.93 23.32 -16.57
C GLU A 232 -36.06 22.08 -16.51
N CYS A 233 -35.07 22.10 -15.61
CA CYS A 233 -34.12 21.02 -15.44
C CYS A 233 -34.42 20.28 -14.14
N ASP A 234 -34.58 18.96 -14.22
CA ASP A 234 -34.76 18.15 -13.02
C ASP A 234 -33.43 18.10 -12.25
N GLY A 235 -33.46 18.36 -10.94
CA GLY A 235 -32.27 18.45 -10.06
C GLY A 235 -31.53 17.12 -9.81
N LYS A 236 -31.57 16.20 -10.77
CA LYS A 236 -30.98 14.85 -10.69
C LYS A 236 -29.89 14.72 -11.74
N ALA A 237 -28.65 14.76 -11.29
CA ALA A 237 -27.46 14.68 -12.13
C ALA A 237 -26.67 13.40 -11.83
N SER A 238 -27.29 12.25 -12.15
CA SER A 238 -26.68 10.92 -12.22
C SER A 238 -27.62 10.02 -13.02
N PRO A 239 -27.13 9.02 -13.79
CA PRO A 239 -27.98 8.03 -14.46
C PRO A 239 -28.96 7.32 -13.50
N ASN A 240 -28.67 7.36 -12.19
CA ASN A 240 -29.42 6.67 -11.14
C ASN A 240 -30.37 7.58 -10.34
N GLY A 241 -30.55 8.86 -10.73
CA GLY A 241 -31.60 9.72 -10.18
C GLY A 241 -31.37 10.29 -8.77
N ASN A 242 -30.11 10.36 -8.30
CA ASN A 242 -29.74 10.94 -7.00
C ASN A 242 -29.33 12.42 -7.12
N PRO A 243 -29.62 13.27 -6.11
CA PRO A 243 -29.09 14.63 -6.04
C PRO A 243 -27.57 14.63 -5.81
N LEU A 244 -26.84 15.49 -6.52
CA LEU A 244 -25.39 15.62 -6.38
C LEU A 244 -25.01 16.20 -5.01
N ARG A 245 -24.26 15.43 -4.22
CA ARG A 245 -23.42 15.92 -3.13
C ARG A 245 -21.98 15.63 -3.54
N GLY A 246 -21.16 16.65 -3.74
CA GLY A 246 -19.81 16.49 -4.28
C GLY A 246 -18.75 17.21 -3.45
N PHE A 247 -17.54 16.63 -3.42
CA PHE A 247 -16.29 17.22 -2.94
C PHE A 247 -15.40 17.52 -4.16
N VAL A 248 -14.79 18.70 -4.22
CA VAL A 248 -13.97 19.10 -5.37
C VAL A 248 -12.51 18.75 -5.11
N THR A 249 -11.94 17.86 -5.92
CA THR A 249 -10.51 17.48 -5.84
C THR A 249 -9.71 17.77 -7.12
N SER A 250 -10.36 18.13 -8.22
CA SER A 250 -9.88 18.69 -9.51
C SER A 250 -10.85 18.26 -10.62
N SER A 251 -11.06 19.12 -11.62
CA SER A 251 -11.97 18.99 -12.79
C SER A 251 -13.10 17.96 -12.65
N THR A 252 -14.29 18.42 -12.24
CA THR A 252 -15.49 17.59 -12.09
C THR A 252 -16.48 17.93 -13.19
N SER A 253 -16.82 16.96 -14.06
CA SER A 253 -17.86 17.13 -15.08
C SER A 253 -19.24 16.81 -14.51
N ILE A 254 -20.24 17.64 -14.82
CA ILE A 254 -21.63 17.50 -14.34
C ILE A 254 -22.56 17.25 -15.53
N TYR A 255 -23.46 16.28 -15.40
CA TYR A 255 -24.45 15.93 -16.44
C TYR A 255 -25.86 16.34 -16.00
N VAL A 256 -26.54 17.16 -16.80
CA VAL A 256 -27.88 17.69 -16.46
C VAL A 256 -28.88 17.31 -17.56
N VAL A 257 -30.08 16.87 -17.16
CA VAL A 257 -31.17 16.55 -18.08
C VAL A 257 -32.25 17.63 -17.95
N CYS A 258 -32.54 18.32 -19.05
CA CYS A 258 -33.51 19.42 -19.09
C CYS A 258 -34.64 19.12 -20.07
N LYS A 259 -35.84 19.58 -19.76
CA LYS A 259 -37.01 19.51 -20.65
C LYS A 259 -37.45 20.92 -21.04
N SER A 260 -37.96 21.09 -22.25
CA SER A 260 -38.55 22.36 -22.65
C SER A 260 -39.72 22.71 -21.71
N ALA A 261 -39.60 23.82 -20.99
CA ALA A 261 -40.71 24.33 -20.22
C ALA A 261 -41.72 24.86 -21.24
N GLY A 262 -42.85 24.16 -21.42
CA GLY A 262 -43.91 24.60 -22.32
C GLY A 262 -44.19 26.07 -22.09
N ALA A 263 -44.13 26.87 -23.16
CA ALA A 263 -44.05 28.32 -23.13
C ALA A 263 -45.03 28.96 -22.13
N ALA A 264 -44.54 29.34 -20.96
CA ALA A 264 -45.19 30.28 -20.06
C ALA A 264 -44.36 31.57 -20.08
N THR A 265 -44.84 32.55 -20.83
CA THR A 265 -44.33 33.92 -20.87
C THR A 265 -44.43 34.55 -19.49
N GLU A 266 -43.34 34.56 -18.73
CA GLU A 266 -43.16 35.49 -17.62
C GLU A 266 -42.24 36.62 -18.05
N THR A 267 -42.83 37.80 -18.16
CA THR A 267 -42.21 39.11 -18.39
C THR A 267 -41.19 39.46 -17.29
N PRO A 268 -40.10 40.20 -17.61
CA PRO A 268 -39.12 40.60 -16.61
C PRO A 268 -39.69 41.67 -15.68
N ASP A 269 -39.55 41.48 -14.37
CA ASP A 269 -39.75 42.53 -13.37
C ASP A 269 -38.72 43.65 -13.58
N ASN A 270 -39.21 44.80 -14.03
CA ASN A 270 -38.55 46.09 -13.87
C ASN A 270 -39.49 46.98 -13.07
N GLY A 271 -38.95 47.61 -12.02
CA GLY A 271 -39.75 48.37 -11.08
C GLY A 271 -40.57 49.49 -11.72
N ASN A 272 -41.77 49.65 -11.14
CA ASN A 272 -42.55 50.87 -10.93
C ASN A 272 -43.87 51.04 -11.72
N THR A 273 -44.91 51.35 -10.92
CA THR A 273 -46.25 51.90 -11.21
C THR A 273 -47.31 51.08 -11.96
N GLY A 274 -48.32 50.62 -11.21
CA GLY A 274 -49.74 50.92 -11.45
C GLY A 274 -50.58 49.98 -12.35
N GLY A 275 -51.68 49.44 -11.79
CA GLY A 275 -52.94 49.24 -12.54
C GLY A 275 -53.43 47.80 -12.80
N THR A 276 -54.35 47.34 -11.95
CA THR A 276 -55.53 46.46 -12.17
C THR A 276 -55.75 45.67 -13.49
N GLY A 277 -56.03 44.35 -13.34
CA GLY A 277 -57.23 43.68 -13.88
C GLY A 277 -57.10 42.53 -14.92
N GLY A 278 -57.62 41.32 -14.59
CA GLY A 278 -58.51 40.53 -15.48
C GLY A 278 -58.00 39.29 -16.28
N SER A 279 -58.28 38.09 -15.77
CA SER A 279 -58.90 36.85 -16.34
C SER A 279 -58.63 36.22 -17.76
N THR A 280 -58.62 34.86 -17.77
CA THR A 280 -58.98 33.83 -18.82
C THR A 280 -58.02 33.60 -20.03
N SER A 281 -57.94 32.48 -20.78
CA SER A 281 -58.14 31.00 -20.68
C SER A 281 -57.73 30.36 -22.04
N GLY A 282 -57.15 29.14 -22.09
CA GLY A 282 -57.40 28.11 -23.15
C GLY A 282 -56.50 27.96 -24.40
N GLY A 283 -56.08 26.70 -24.70
CA GLY A 283 -56.30 26.07 -26.03
C GLY A 283 -55.14 25.73 -27.00
N THR A 284 -54.75 24.44 -27.05
CA THR A 284 -54.62 23.51 -28.22
C THR A 284 -53.70 23.74 -29.46
N THR A 285 -52.79 22.75 -29.66
CA THR A 285 -52.45 21.93 -30.88
C THR A 285 -52.06 22.55 -32.24
N THR A 286 -50.93 22.13 -32.86
CA THR A 286 -50.78 21.15 -33.99
C THR A 286 -49.40 21.21 -34.69
N ASN A 287 -48.94 20.03 -35.16
CA ASN A 287 -47.77 19.66 -35.99
C ASN A 287 -47.96 20.04 -37.49
N PRO A 288 -47.18 19.61 -38.51
CA PRO A 288 -45.72 19.37 -38.71
C PRO A 288 -45.16 20.02 -40.03
N ASP A 289 -43.90 19.71 -40.36
CA ASP A 289 -43.41 19.22 -41.68
C ASP A 289 -42.30 19.96 -42.46
N THR A 290 -41.29 19.15 -42.81
CA THR A 290 -40.47 19.09 -44.06
C THR A 290 -39.29 20.04 -44.32
N GLY A 291 -38.10 19.42 -44.43
CA GLY A 291 -37.45 19.22 -45.75
C GLY A 291 -36.18 20.01 -46.10
N GLY A 292 -35.09 19.29 -46.38
CA GLY A 292 -34.32 19.49 -47.62
C GLY A 292 -32.92 20.15 -47.58
N SER A 293 -31.89 19.30 -47.59
CA SER A 293 -30.71 19.29 -48.49
C SER A 293 -29.79 20.51 -48.75
N SER A 294 -28.49 20.20 -48.58
CA SER A 294 -27.38 20.27 -49.58
C SER A 294 -26.38 21.44 -49.62
N GLY A 295 -25.09 21.04 -49.52
CA GLY A 295 -23.92 21.53 -50.27
C GLY A 295 -23.26 22.85 -49.79
N SER A 296 -21.97 23.13 -49.94
CA SER A 296 -20.77 22.42 -50.42
C SER A 296 -19.55 23.31 -50.07
N ASP A 297 -18.39 22.66 -49.88
CA ASP A 297 -17.04 23.03 -50.32
C ASP A 297 -16.26 24.31 -49.91
N SER A 298 -14.98 24.00 -49.64
CA SER A 298 -13.74 24.77 -49.88
C SER A 298 -13.39 25.88 -48.87
N GLY A 299 -12.14 26.12 -48.50
CA GLY A 299 -10.87 25.67 -49.07
C GLY A 299 -9.71 26.12 -48.19
N ASN A 300 -8.55 25.57 -48.53
CA ASN A 300 -7.36 25.37 -47.72
C ASN A 300 -6.37 26.56 -47.71
N THR A 301 -5.38 26.45 -46.81
CA THR A 301 -3.96 26.87 -46.89
C THR A 301 -3.45 28.05 -46.06
N GLY A 302 -2.33 27.80 -45.37
CA GLY A 302 -1.38 28.82 -44.90
C GLY A 302 -0.45 28.36 -43.76
N SER A 303 0.58 27.58 -44.07
CA SER A 303 1.71 27.29 -43.16
C SER A 303 2.76 28.39 -43.19
N GLY A 304 3.40 28.68 -42.04
CA GLY A 304 4.59 29.52 -41.94
C GLY A 304 5.36 29.26 -40.64
N SER A 305 6.58 28.73 -40.77
CA SER A 305 7.53 28.40 -39.70
C SER A 305 8.33 29.62 -39.25
N ASN A 306 8.78 29.67 -37.98
CA ASN A 306 10.17 30.05 -37.66
C ASN A 306 10.60 29.72 -36.22
N THR A 307 11.89 29.41 -36.13
CA THR A 307 12.68 28.99 -34.96
C THR A 307 13.27 30.19 -34.20
N GLY A 308 13.64 29.98 -32.93
CA GLY A 308 14.46 30.92 -32.16
C GLY A 308 14.87 30.36 -30.79
N SER A 309 16.16 30.03 -30.64
CA SER A 309 16.82 29.67 -29.38
C SER A 309 17.43 30.91 -28.72
N GLY A 310 17.44 30.96 -27.39
CA GLY A 310 18.16 31.96 -26.61
C GLY A 310 18.48 31.45 -25.21
N SER A 311 19.78 31.35 -24.91
CA SER A 311 20.38 31.03 -23.63
C SER A 311 20.95 32.30 -23.00
N ASP A 312 20.82 32.49 -21.69
CA ASP A 312 21.69 33.41 -20.95
C ASP A 312 21.92 33.00 -19.49
N SER A 313 23.17 33.17 -19.10
CA SER A 313 23.79 32.91 -17.79
C SER A 313 23.75 34.14 -16.88
N GLY A 314 23.69 33.93 -15.56
CA GLY A 314 23.89 35.01 -14.58
C GLY A 314 24.30 34.48 -13.21
N ASN A 315 25.57 34.66 -12.86
CA ASN A 315 26.23 34.31 -11.60
C ASN A 315 26.25 35.53 -10.67
N THR A 316 25.95 35.40 -9.38
CA THR A 316 26.48 36.30 -8.32
C THR A 316 26.59 35.54 -6.99
N GLY A 317 27.76 35.60 -6.37
CA GLY A 317 28.03 35.09 -5.03
C GLY A 317 28.11 36.22 -3.99
N SER A 318 28.10 35.84 -2.72
CA SER A 318 28.66 36.61 -1.59
C SER A 318 28.88 35.68 -0.40
N GLY A 319 30.10 35.66 0.12
CA GLY A 319 30.48 34.95 1.34
C GLY A 319 30.56 35.89 2.55
N SER A 320 30.70 35.31 3.75
CA SER A 320 31.30 35.93 4.95
C SER A 320 31.61 34.85 5.99
N ASN A 321 32.63 35.12 6.80
CA ASN A 321 33.52 34.18 7.51
C ASN A 321 33.30 34.22 9.04
N THR A 322 34.16 33.50 9.80
CA THR A 322 34.38 33.43 11.28
C THR A 322 33.67 32.26 11.99
N GLY A 323 34.26 31.48 12.91
CA GLY A 323 35.60 31.41 13.50
C GLY A 323 35.60 30.45 14.71
N SER A 324 36.57 29.53 14.75
CA SER A 324 37.29 28.88 15.88
C SER A 324 36.60 28.38 17.17
N GLY A 325 36.98 27.15 17.58
CA GLY A 325 36.87 26.67 18.97
C GLY A 325 37.09 25.16 19.14
N SER A 326 38.34 24.73 19.30
CA SER A 326 38.75 23.36 19.63
C SER A 326 38.98 23.20 21.13
N ASP A 327 38.56 22.08 21.72
CA ASP A 327 39.19 21.56 22.95
C ASP A 327 39.18 20.03 23.01
N SER A 328 40.35 19.52 23.39
CA SER A 328 40.77 18.13 23.48
C SER A 328 40.70 17.61 24.91
N GLY A 329 40.33 16.34 25.12
CA GLY A 329 40.44 15.66 26.41
C GLY A 329 40.52 14.15 26.25
N ASN A 330 41.56 13.56 26.84
CA ASN A 330 42.15 12.26 26.51
C ASN A 330 41.84 11.18 27.58
N THR A 331 42.05 9.91 27.19
CA THR A 331 42.45 8.72 27.98
C THR A 331 41.54 8.06 29.03
N GLY A 332 41.45 6.72 28.94
CA GLY A 332 41.27 5.85 30.11
C GLY A 332 40.80 4.41 29.82
N SER A 333 41.70 3.51 29.43
CA SER A 333 41.47 2.05 29.43
C SER A 333 41.67 1.44 30.81
N GLY A 334 40.84 0.45 31.18
CA GLY A 334 41.03 -0.37 32.38
C GLY A 334 40.26 -1.69 32.29
N SER A 335 40.98 -2.76 31.97
CA SER A 335 40.51 -4.16 32.02
C SER A 335 40.53 -4.67 33.46
N ASN A 336 39.54 -5.46 33.90
CA ASN A 336 39.81 -6.49 34.90
C ASN A 336 38.83 -7.68 34.82
N THR A 337 39.43 -8.86 34.95
CA THR A 337 38.86 -10.21 34.99
C THR A 337 38.39 -10.59 36.40
N GLY A 338 37.32 -11.39 36.51
CA GLY A 338 36.94 -12.02 37.77
C GLY A 338 35.83 -13.06 37.61
N SER A 339 36.19 -14.34 37.75
CA SER A 339 35.31 -15.51 37.78
C SER A 339 34.79 -15.76 39.20
N GLY A 340 33.56 -16.30 39.34
CA GLY A 340 33.05 -16.82 40.61
C GLY A 340 31.66 -17.45 40.48
N SER A 341 31.52 -18.69 40.97
CA SER A 341 30.38 -19.59 40.79
C SER A 341 29.46 -19.68 42.02
N SER A 342 28.23 -20.16 41.79
CA SER A 342 27.36 -21.02 42.64
C SER A 342 26.14 -20.44 43.41
N SER A 343 24.97 -20.99 43.03
CA SER A 343 23.82 -21.52 43.81
C SER A 343 23.06 -20.72 44.88
N GLY A 344 21.72 -20.73 44.78
CA GLY A 344 20.78 -20.59 45.92
C GLY A 344 19.35 -20.18 45.54
N SER A 345 18.37 -21.07 45.74
CA SER A 345 16.93 -20.88 45.53
C SER A 345 16.24 -20.08 46.67
N GLY A 346 15.14 -19.37 46.38
CA GLY A 346 14.19 -18.90 47.40
C GLY A 346 13.15 -17.87 46.92
N SER A 347 11.86 -18.22 47.00
CA SER A 347 10.68 -17.40 46.65
C SER A 347 10.39 -16.27 47.65
N GLY A 348 9.76 -15.19 47.19
CA GLY A 348 9.09 -14.19 48.04
C GLY A 348 8.60 -12.95 47.30
N SER A 349 7.27 -12.76 47.26
CA SER A 349 6.53 -11.64 46.66
C SER A 349 6.62 -10.35 47.50
N THR A 350 6.74 -9.18 46.86
CA THR A 350 5.96 -7.93 47.11
C THR A 350 6.46 -6.75 46.24
N THR A 351 5.65 -5.69 46.18
CA THR A 351 5.41 -4.72 45.11
C THR A 351 6.25 -3.43 45.11
N THR A 352 6.20 -2.72 43.96
CA THR A 352 6.46 -1.28 43.64
C THR A 352 7.90 -0.85 43.24
N PRO A 353 8.09 0.25 42.46
CA PRO A 353 8.70 0.17 41.13
C PRO A 353 9.98 0.99 40.95
N GLY A 354 10.80 0.59 39.98
CA GLY A 354 11.87 1.42 39.42
C GLY A 354 13.27 0.87 39.69
N SER A 355 13.87 0.27 38.66
CA SER A 355 15.27 0.48 38.26
C SER A 355 15.59 -0.48 37.11
N GLY A 356 16.18 0.05 36.05
CA GLY A 356 16.43 -0.65 34.80
C GLY A 356 17.26 -1.91 34.99
N THR A 357 16.66 -3.06 34.69
CA THR A 357 17.42 -4.27 34.41
C THR A 357 18.04 -4.13 33.03
N THR A 358 19.32 -3.77 33.00
CA THR A 358 20.23 -4.10 31.90
C THR A 358 20.16 -5.60 31.68
N THR A 359 19.41 -6.01 30.66
CA THR A 359 19.50 -7.36 30.12
C THR A 359 20.92 -7.55 29.62
N THR A 360 21.64 -8.47 30.26
CA THR A 360 22.87 -9.04 29.72
C THR A 360 22.59 -9.42 28.26
N PRO A 361 23.39 -8.98 27.27
CA PRO A 361 23.17 -9.38 25.89
C PRO A 361 23.22 -10.91 25.85
N SER A 362 22.08 -11.55 25.61
CA SER A 362 22.08 -12.91 25.11
C SER A 362 23.01 -12.91 23.90
N ASN A 363 23.97 -13.85 23.86
CA ASN A 363 24.88 -14.07 22.72
C ASN A 363 24.22 -13.64 21.40
N PRO A 364 24.87 -12.80 20.55
CA PRO A 364 24.23 -12.31 19.35
C PRO A 364 23.72 -13.51 18.55
N THR A 365 22.40 -13.66 18.49
CA THR A 365 21.76 -14.71 17.74
C THR A 365 22.17 -14.48 16.29
N ASN A 366 22.79 -15.52 15.70
CA ASN A 366 23.36 -15.50 14.35
C ASN A 366 22.49 -16.31 13.40
N THR A 367 21.17 -16.24 13.58
CA THR A 367 20.20 -16.87 12.68
C THR A 367 20.02 -16.04 11.42
N LEU A 368 19.43 -16.64 10.39
CA LEU A 368 19.05 -15.88 9.20
C LEU A 368 18.02 -14.77 9.52
N ILE A 369 17.10 -15.02 10.45
CA ILE A 369 16.11 -14.03 10.91
C ILE A 369 16.82 -12.82 11.53
N ASP A 370 17.80 -13.03 12.40
CA ASP A 370 18.56 -11.93 13.01
C ASP A 370 19.27 -11.08 11.96
N LYS A 371 19.83 -11.71 10.91
CA LYS A 371 20.50 -10.97 9.82
C LYS A 371 19.52 -10.16 9.00
N ILE A 372 18.34 -10.69 8.70
CA ILE A 372 17.31 -9.96 7.95
C ILE A 372 16.79 -8.78 8.80
N ASN A 373 16.54 -8.98 10.10
CA ASN A 373 16.12 -7.90 11.01
C ASN A 373 17.20 -6.83 11.17
N ALA A 374 18.48 -7.22 11.24
CA ALA A 374 19.59 -6.28 11.27
C ALA A 374 19.71 -5.48 9.96
N ALA A 375 19.49 -6.13 8.80
CA ALA A 375 19.45 -5.46 7.51
C ALA A 375 18.31 -4.43 7.45
N TYR A 376 17.10 -4.80 7.89
CA TYR A 376 15.95 -3.89 7.99
C TYR A 376 16.21 -2.70 8.91
N THR A 377 16.81 -2.92 10.07
CA THR A 377 17.13 -1.85 11.04
C THR A 377 18.18 -0.89 10.48
N LYS A 378 19.13 -1.40 9.70
CA LYS A 378 20.18 -0.61 9.07
C LYS A 378 19.63 0.23 7.91
N ASP A 379 18.82 -0.38 7.05
CA ASP A 379 18.17 0.26 5.92
C ASP A 379 16.86 -0.47 5.58
N SER A 380 15.74 0.21 5.80
CA SER A 380 14.41 -0.33 5.54
C SER A 380 13.96 -0.17 4.08
N SER A 381 14.79 0.40 3.21
CA SER A 381 14.39 0.76 1.84
C SER A 381 14.00 -0.46 0.99
N ASP A 382 14.59 -1.63 1.24
CA ASP A 382 14.28 -2.89 0.57
C ASP A 382 13.13 -3.67 1.24
N PHE A 383 12.45 -3.07 2.23
CA PHE A 383 11.49 -3.77 3.08
C PHE A 383 10.14 -3.07 3.22
N ALA A 384 9.11 -3.85 3.55
CA ALA A 384 7.82 -3.36 4.00
C ALA A 384 7.21 -4.27 5.08
N THR A 385 6.34 -3.71 5.91
CA THR A 385 5.62 -4.39 7.01
C THR A 385 4.12 -4.11 6.99
N ASP A 386 3.59 -3.72 5.83
CA ASP A 386 2.23 -3.24 5.58
C ASP A 386 1.25 -4.35 5.15
N ASP A 387 1.65 -5.61 5.29
CA ASP A 387 0.73 -6.75 5.12
C ASP A 387 -0.10 -7.00 6.40
N PRO A 388 -1.23 -7.73 6.32
CA PRO A 388 -2.19 -7.81 7.42
C PRO A 388 -1.65 -8.42 8.72
N ASP A 389 -0.62 -9.26 8.65
CA ASP A 389 0.00 -9.90 9.82
C ASP A 389 1.29 -9.17 10.26
N GLY A 390 1.64 -8.05 9.61
CA GLY A 390 2.84 -7.26 9.89
C GLY A 390 4.14 -8.05 9.64
N ASN A 391 4.15 -8.92 8.63
CA ASN A 391 5.35 -9.66 8.22
C ASN A 391 6.41 -8.71 7.67
N LEU A 392 7.69 -9.02 7.89
CA LEU A 392 8.78 -8.26 7.29
C LEU A 392 9.08 -8.83 5.90
N ARG A 393 8.70 -8.11 4.84
CA ARG A 393 8.84 -8.56 3.45
C ARG A 393 9.87 -7.75 2.69
N TYR A 394 10.60 -8.40 1.79
CA TYR A 394 11.41 -7.72 0.80
C TYR A 394 10.53 -7.13 -0.31
N VAL A 395 10.91 -5.96 -0.83
CA VAL A 395 10.16 -5.23 -1.88
C VAL A 395 11.10 -4.58 -2.91
N GLY A 396 10.61 -4.36 -4.13
CA GLY A 396 11.34 -3.67 -5.20
C GLY A 396 11.79 -4.60 -6.34
N ALA A 397 12.32 -4.01 -7.41
CA ALA A 397 12.81 -4.78 -8.57
C ALA A 397 14.04 -5.64 -8.24
N SER A 398 14.94 -5.09 -7.41
CA SER A 398 16.27 -5.68 -7.13
C SER A 398 16.72 -5.49 -5.67
N PRO A 399 15.92 -5.89 -4.67
CA PRO A 399 16.34 -5.83 -3.27
C PRO A 399 17.50 -6.80 -3.00
N ASN A 400 18.25 -6.54 -1.93
CA ASN A 400 19.31 -7.43 -1.43
C ASN A 400 18.73 -8.63 -0.67
N ASN A 401 18.06 -9.53 -1.39
CA ASN A 401 17.30 -10.65 -0.84
C ASN A 401 17.74 -12.04 -1.34
N TYR A 402 19.01 -12.22 -1.67
CA TYR A 402 19.55 -13.50 -2.14
C TYR A 402 20.15 -14.35 -1.04
N VAL A 403 19.95 -15.66 -1.15
CA VAL A 403 20.58 -16.68 -0.31
C VAL A 403 21.16 -17.80 -1.19
N PHE A 404 22.36 -18.26 -0.84
CA PHE A 404 22.88 -19.51 -1.42
C PHE A 404 22.15 -20.70 -0.79
N PHE A 405 21.49 -21.48 -1.64
CA PHE A 405 20.70 -22.64 -1.24
C PHE A 405 20.85 -23.76 -2.25
N ASN A 406 20.38 -24.97 -1.90
CA ASN A 406 20.57 -26.19 -2.69
C ASN A 406 22.03 -26.40 -3.12
N CYS A 407 22.95 -26.25 -2.17
CA CYS A 407 24.38 -26.39 -2.40
C CYS A 407 24.78 -27.86 -2.42
N SER A 408 25.68 -28.28 -3.32
CA SER A 408 26.30 -29.61 -3.19
C SER A 408 27.20 -29.72 -1.96
N ASN A 409 27.75 -28.60 -1.49
CA ASN A 409 28.57 -28.51 -0.28
C ASN A 409 28.32 -27.17 0.46
N TYR A 410 27.68 -27.19 1.63
CA TYR A 410 27.43 -25.98 2.43
C TYR A 410 28.66 -25.46 3.18
N SER A 411 29.70 -26.28 3.38
CA SER A 411 30.97 -25.85 3.98
C SER A 411 31.71 -24.87 3.09
N ASN A 412 31.53 -24.94 1.76
CA ASN A 412 32.08 -23.99 0.79
C ASN A 412 30.97 -23.48 -0.14
N GLN A 413 30.36 -22.32 0.13
CA GLN A 413 29.22 -21.83 -0.67
C GLN A 413 29.66 -20.81 -1.71
N THR A 414 29.47 -21.16 -2.97
CA THR A 414 29.83 -20.34 -4.13
C THR A 414 28.74 -20.44 -5.21
N ALA A 415 28.74 -19.54 -6.17
CA ALA A 415 27.82 -19.62 -7.31
C ALA A 415 28.03 -20.88 -8.18
N ALA A 416 29.18 -21.56 -8.09
CA ALA A 416 29.47 -22.76 -8.85
C ALA A 416 28.84 -24.03 -8.26
N ASN A 417 28.54 -24.05 -6.96
CA ASN A 417 28.04 -25.24 -6.28
C ASN A 417 26.70 -25.06 -5.56
N CYS A 418 26.23 -23.82 -5.43
CA CYS A 418 24.93 -23.44 -4.90
C CYS A 418 24.03 -22.84 -5.97
N GLU A 419 22.73 -22.92 -5.75
CA GLU A 419 21.76 -22.08 -6.44
C GLU A 419 21.58 -20.76 -5.69
N LYS A 420 21.20 -19.72 -6.43
CA LYS A 420 20.74 -18.46 -5.85
C LYS A 420 19.22 -18.48 -5.71
N TRP A 421 18.74 -18.44 -4.48
CA TRP A 421 17.32 -18.36 -4.15
C TRP A 421 16.99 -16.97 -3.62
N ARG A 422 15.72 -16.57 -3.72
CA ARG A 422 15.20 -15.31 -3.20
C ARG A 422 14.56 -15.54 -1.84
N ILE A 423 14.75 -14.59 -0.93
CA ILE A 423 14.02 -14.50 0.34
C ILE A 423 12.79 -13.63 0.10
N ILE A 424 11.61 -14.16 0.40
CA ILE A 424 10.36 -13.39 0.37
C ILE A 424 10.28 -12.47 1.58
N GLY A 425 10.59 -13.01 2.76
CA GLY A 425 10.55 -12.25 4.02
C GLY A 425 10.62 -13.13 5.26
N VAL A 426 10.52 -12.50 6.42
CA VAL A 426 10.27 -13.14 7.72
C VAL A 426 8.78 -13.06 8.00
N PHE A 427 8.16 -14.23 8.10
CA PHE A 427 6.73 -14.37 8.33
C PHE A 427 6.47 -14.75 9.78
N LYS A 428 5.58 -14.00 10.41
CA LYS A 428 5.25 -14.15 11.82
C LYS A 428 4.28 -15.30 12.05
N ASN A 429 4.41 -15.93 13.22
CA ASN A 429 3.39 -16.85 13.74
C ASN A 429 2.99 -18.01 12.80
N ILE A 430 3.92 -18.51 11.98
CA ILE A 430 3.67 -19.64 11.08
C ILE A 430 3.46 -20.92 11.91
N THR A 431 2.32 -21.58 11.69
CA THR A 431 1.97 -22.83 12.36
C THR A 431 2.79 -23.98 11.79
N LYS A 432 3.58 -24.62 12.64
CA LYS A 432 4.37 -25.82 12.32
C LYS A 432 3.51 -27.09 12.37
N LEU A 433 4.09 -28.21 11.92
CA LEU A 433 3.46 -29.53 11.99
C LEU A 433 2.96 -29.92 13.39
N ASP A 434 3.74 -29.58 14.43
CA ASP A 434 3.45 -29.85 15.84
C ASP A 434 2.40 -28.89 16.45
N GLY A 435 1.85 -27.96 15.66
CA GLY A 435 0.88 -26.96 16.10
C GLY A 435 1.49 -25.73 16.77
N THR A 436 2.81 -25.72 17.04
CA THR A 436 3.49 -24.54 17.57
C THR A 436 3.60 -23.45 16.51
N LYS A 437 3.62 -22.19 16.94
CA LYS A 437 3.79 -21.03 16.05
C LYS A 437 5.20 -20.46 16.20
N LYS A 438 5.85 -20.17 15.08
CA LYS A 438 7.18 -19.56 15.02
C LYS A 438 7.29 -18.57 13.87
N ASP A 439 8.15 -17.59 14.04
CA ASP A 439 8.57 -16.74 12.94
C ASP A 439 9.54 -17.53 12.05
N LEU A 440 9.30 -17.54 10.74
CA LEU A 440 10.06 -18.34 9.77
C LEU A 440 10.43 -17.52 8.55
N VAL A 441 11.57 -17.83 7.94
CA VAL A 441 11.99 -17.21 6.68
C VAL A 441 11.36 -17.97 5.51
N LYS A 442 10.61 -17.28 4.65
CA LYS A 442 10.08 -17.87 3.42
C LYS A 442 11.01 -17.59 2.26
N ILE A 443 11.35 -18.62 1.49
CA ILE A 443 12.22 -18.52 0.32
C ILE A 443 11.54 -19.09 -0.93
N ILE A 444 11.96 -18.63 -2.10
CA ILE A 444 11.51 -19.10 -3.41
C ILE A 444 12.71 -19.24 -4.35
N ARG A 445 12.69 -20.29 -5.17
CA ARG A 445 13.69 -20.45 -6.24
C ARG A 445 13.59 -19.29 -7.24
N ASP A 446 14.71 -18.66 -7.61
CA ASP A 446 14.66 -17.48 -8.49
C ASP A 446 14.20 -17.85 -9.91
N ASP A 447 14.63 -19.00 -10.39
CA ASP A 447 14.28 -19.52 -11.72
C ASP A 447 13.23 -20.65 -11.66
N THR A 448 12.60 -20.92 -12.79
CA THR A 448 11.68 -22.05 -12.98
C THR A 448 12.41 -23.40 -13.00
N ILE A 449 11.75 -24.46 -12.52
CA ILE A 449 12.21 -25.85 -12.71
C ILE A 449 11.63 -26.49 -13.98
N GLY A 450 10.82 -25.75 -14.75
CA GLY A 450 10.08 -26.23 -15.91
C GLY A 450 8.59 -25.91 -15.81
N GLY A 451 7.87 -26.17 -16.90
CA GLY A 451 6.41 -26.06 -16.96
C GLY A 451 5.75 -27.40 -16.72
N TYR A 452 4.91 -27.50 -15.68
CA TYR A 452 4.24 -28.75 -15.30
C TYR A 452 2.79 -28.46 -14.88
N SER A 453 1.90 -29.40 -15.12
CA SER A 453 0.49 -29.28 -14.72
C SER A 453 0.38 -29.17 -13.22
N TYR A 454 -0.45 -28.25 -12.73
CA TYR A 454 -0.86 -28.21 -11.33
C TYR A 454 -1.46 -29.56 -10.92
N ASP A 455 -2.35 -30.07 -11.77
CA ASP A 455 -2.98 -31.38 -11.65
C ASP A 455 -3.43 -31.88 -13.03
N SER A 456 -3.52 -33.19 -13.22
CA SER A 456 -4.16 -33.77 -14.40
C SER A 456 -5.09 -34.90 -13.98
N SER A 457 -6.08 -35.21 -14.82
CA SER A 457 -7.02 -36.29 -14.56
C SER A 457 -7.25 -37.11 -15.82
N GLU A 458 -7.84 -38.29 -15.65
CA GLU A 458 -8.32 -39.10 -16.78
C GLU A 458 -9.43 -38.36 -17.55
N SER A 459 -9.62 -38.68 -18.83
CA SER A 459 -10.61 -38.00 -19.68
C SER A 459 -12.04 -38.11 -19.16
N ASN A 460 -12.38 -39.22 -18.50
CA ASN A 460 -13.68 -39.46 -17.86
C ASN A 460 -13.82 -38.79 -16.48
N GLN A 461 -12.76 -38.20 -15.94
CA GLN A 461 -12.74 -37.50 -14.67
C GLN A 461 -12.50 -36.01 -14.91
N ASN A 462 -13.50 -35.18 -14.63
CA ASN A 462 -13.43 -33.73 -14.85
C ASN A 462 -12.92 -33.33 -16.25
N ASN A 463 -13.29 -34.10 -17.28
CA ASN A 463 -12.87 -33.91 -18.68
C ASN A 463 -11.34 -33.89 -18.88
N GLY A 464 -10.60 -34.59 -18.02
CA GLY A 464 -9.14 -34.62 -18.04
C GLY A 464 -8.47 -33.30 -17.66
N LEU A 465 -9.19 -32.35 -17.09
CA LEU A 465 -8.68 -31.01 -16.79
C LEU A 465 -7.86 -30.92 -15.50
N GLY A 466 -7.83 -32.00 -14.69
CA GLY A 466 -7.30 -31.98 -13.34
C GLY A 466 -8.19 -31.18 -12.38
N TYR A 467 -7.78 -31.14 -11.11
CA TYR A 467 -8.48 -30.44 -10.04
C TYR A 467 -7.58 -29.36 -9.41
N ASN A 468 -8.21 -28.33 -8.83
CA ASN A 468 -7.55 -27.22 -8.16
C ASN A 468 -7.42 -27.45 -6.65
N ASP A 469 -7.08 -28.67 -6.26
CA ASP A 469 -6.85 -29.05 -4.86
C ASP A 469 -5.37 -29.32 -4.63
N TRP A 470 -4.66 -28.35 -4.04
CA TRP A 470 -3.23 -28.50 -3.73
C TRP A 470 -2.93 -29.72 -2.85
N SER A 471 -3.85 -30.09 -1.96
CA SER A 471 -3.61 -31.15 -0.98
C SER A 471 -3.45 -32.53 -1.61
N SER A 472 -4.01 -32.71 -2.81
CA SER A 472 -3.92 -33.93 -3.63
C SER A 472 -3.28 -33.71 -4.99
N ALA A 473 -2.89 -32.49 -5.33
CA ALA A 473 -2.37 -32.09 -6.63
C ALA A 473 -1.16 -32.92 -7.07
N ASP A 474 -1.10 -33.25 -8.36
CA ASP A 474 0.05 -33.93 -8.93
C ASP A 474 1.35 -33.13 -8.80
N LEU A 475 1.30 -31.82 -8.99
CA LEU A 475 2.48 -30.97 -8.81
C LEU A 475 3.01 -31.00 -7.37
N MET A 476 2.12 -31.09 -6.38
CA MET A 476 2.52 -31.23 -4.98
C MET A 476 3.33 -32.52 -4.77
N LYS A 477 2.91 -33.64 -5.39
CA LYS A 477 3.61 -34.94 -5.33
C LYS A 477 4.96 -34.93 -6.04
N LEU A 478 5.13 -34.08 -7.06
CA LEU A 478 6.42 -33.85 -7.71
C LEU A 478 7.41 -33.16 -6.76
N LEU A 479 6.94 -32.14 -6.05
CA LEU A 479 7.77 -31.27 -5.23
C LEU A 479 8.10 -31.83 -3.84
N ASN A 480 7.26 -32.71 -3.29
CA ASN A 480 7.37 -33.17 -1.90
C ASN A 480 7.77 -34.65 -1.78
N LYS A 481 8.24 -35.04 -0.60
CA LYS A 481 8.64 -36.41 -0.24
C LYS A 481 7.44 -37.35 -0.07
N GLY A 482 7.70 -38.66 -0.16
CA GLY A 482 6.74 -39.69 0.22
C GLY A 482 5.92 -40.27 -0.93
N TYR A 483 6.21 -39.89 -2.18
CA TYR A 483 5.45 -40.32 -3.35
C TYR A 483 6.25 -41.24 -4.29
N THR A 484 7.37 -41.81 -3.84
CA THR A 484 8.27 -42.64 -4.67
C THR A 484 7.65 -43.93 -5.20
N SER A 485 6.50 -44.36 -4.66
CA SER A 485 5.74 -45.51 -5.17
C SER A 485 4.90 -45.20 -6.41
N LEU A 486 4.73 -43.93 -6.77
CA LEU A 486 4.00 -43.53 -7.97
C LEU A 486 4.88 -43.70 -9.22
N SER A 487 4.25 -43.87 -10.38
CA SER A 487 4.94 -43.98 -11.67
C SER A 487 5.23 -42.62 -12.31
N VAL A 488 4.45 -41.59 -12.01
CA VAL A 488 4.56 -40.21 -12.53
C VAL A 488 4.69 -39.24 -11.35
N ASN A 489 5.47 -38.17 -11.53
CA ASN A 489 5.84 -37.14 -10.55
C ASN A 489 6.61 -37.62 -9.31
N ASN A 490 6.34 -38.83 -8.80
CA ASN A 490 7.00 -39.63 -7.75
C ASN A 490 8.14 -39.01 -6.90
N SER A 491 7.93 -37.82 -6.36
CA SER A 491 8.93 -37.03 -5.62
C SER A 491 10.19 -36.68 -6.45
N LEU A 492 10.10 -36.56 -7.78
CA LEU A 492 11.28 -36.43 -8.65
C LEU A 492 12.12 -35.19 -8.34
N TYR A 493 11.48 -34.03 -8.14
CA TYR A 493 12.18 -32.79 -7.78
C TYR A 493 12.82 -32.91 -6.39
N TYR A 494 12.07 -33.44 -5.42
CA TYR A 494 12.54 -33.59 -4.05
C TYR A 494 13.77 -34.51 -3.94
N ASN A 495 13.82 -35.56 -4.77
CA ASN A 495 14.90 -36.55 -4.76
C ASN A 495 16.02 -36.27 -5.76
N ALA A 496 15.96 -35.16 -6.51
CA ALA A 496 16.89 -34.86 -7.60
C ALA A 496 17.03 -36.01 -8.60
N SER A 497 15.89 -36.51 -9.07
CA SER A 497 15.80 -37.66 -9.98
C SER A 497 15.08 -37.29 -11.29
N LYS A 498 15.02 -38.25 -12.20
CA LYS A 498 14.38 -38.10 -13.52
C LYS A 498 13.29 -39.15 -13.72
N GLY A 499 12.32 -38.83 -14.57
CA GLY A 499 11.17 -39.68 -14.85
C GLY A 499 10.16 -38.96 -15.73
N ASN A 500 8.89 -39.28 -15.53
CA ASN A 500 7.78 -38.62 -16.24
C ASN A 500 7.04 -37.67 -15.29
N CYS A 501 6.63 -36.53 -15.84
CA CYS A 501 5.84 -35.52 -15.15
C CYS A 501 4.58 -35.19 -15.93
N TYR A 502 3.48 -34.90 -15.23
CA TYR A 502 2.25 -34.45 -15.89
C TYR A 502 2.41 -33.05 -16.49
N ASN A 503 1.94 -32.86 -17.73
CA ASN A 503 2.09 -31.59 -18.45
C ASN A 503 0.90 -31.18 -19.34
N ASN A 504 -0.18 -31.97 -19.40
CA ASN A 504 -1.39 -31.60 -20.12
C ASN A 504 -2.61 -32.39 -19.63
N SER A 505 -3.76 -32.21 -20.29
CA SER A 505 -5.00 -32.96 -20.01
C SER A 505 -4.85 -34.46 -20.19
N ASN A 506 -5.80 -35.22 -19.65
CA ASN A 506 -5.94 -36.66 -19.85
C ASN A 506 -4.70 -37.43 -19.39
N ASN A 507 -4.12 -37.03 -18.25
CA ASN A 507 -2.91 -37.64 -17.70
C ASN A 507 -1.72 -37.66 -18.67
N ALA A 508 -1.69 -36.72 -19.63
CA ALA A 508 -0.56 -36.58 -20.54
C ALA A 508 0.72 -36.23 -19.77
N THR A 509 1.82 -36.88 -20.15
CA THR A 509 3.12 -36.74 -19.49
C THR A 509 4.19 -36.27 -20.45
N THR A 510 5.24 -35.70 -19.87
CA THR A 510 6.51 -35.36 -20.51
C THR A 510 7.67 -35.89 -19.70
N SER A 511 8.82 -36.09 -20.34
CA SER A 511 10.06 -36.41 -19.64
C SER A 511 10.52 -35.20 -18.81
N CYS A 512 10.93 -35.45 -17.57
CA CYS A 512 11.48 -34.45 -16.67
C CYS A 512 12.75 -34.97 -15.99
N ASP A 513 13.77 -34.12 -15.90
CA ASP A 513 15.07 -34.45 -15.32
C ASP A 513 15.48 -33.37 -14.30
N PHE A 514 15.44 -33.74 -13.02
CA PHE A 514 15.84 -32.87 -11.91
C PHE A 514 17.18 -33.29 -11.29
N THR A 515 17.99 -34.09 -11.99
CA THR A 515 19.32 -34.51 -11.48
C THR A 515 20.24 -33.33 -11.15
N THR A 516 20.05 -32.18 -11.82
CA THR A 516 20.83 -30.96 -11.59
C THR A 516 20.04 -29.83 -10.92
N THR A 517 18.71 -29.82 -11.04
CA THR A 517 17.83 -28.73 -10.57
C THR A 517 17.00 -29.11 -9.34
N GLY A 518 16.92 -30.40 -8.98
CA GLY A 518 16.24 -30.91 -7.79
C GLY A 518 17.08 -30.75 -6.52
N LEU A 519 16.51 -31.13 -5.37
CA LEU A 519 17.17 -30.93 -4.08
C LEU A 519 18.34 -31.91 -3.87
N LYS A 520 19.56 -31.39 -3.95
CA LYS A 520 20.81 -32.15 -4.09
C LYS A 520 21.15 -33.06 -2.91
N ASN A 521 20.75 -32.69 -1.69
CA ASN A 521 21.15 -33.43 -0.48
C ASN A 521 20.17 -33.29 0.69
N ALA A 522 20.38 -34.14 1.69
CA ALA A 522 19.57 -34.18 2.91
C ALA A 522 19.64 -32.86 3.70
N ALA A 523 20.80 -32.19 3.75
CA ALA A 523 20.94 -30.90 4.41
C ALA A 523 19.97 -29.85 3.83
N THR A 524 19.87 -29.77 2.50
CA THR A 524 18.91 -28.89 1.82
C THR A 524 17.46 -29.28 2.14
N ARG A 525 17.14 -30.57 2.03
CA ARG A 525 15.78 -31.08 2.31
C ARG A 525 15.33 -30.84 3.75
N ASN A 526 16.25 -30.99 4.70
CA ASN A 526 16.00 -30.87 6.14
C ASN A 526 15.98 -29.41 6.62
N ALA A 527 16.43 -28.46 5.79
CA ALA A 527 16.34 -27.04 6.07
C ALA A 527 14.92 -26.49 5.92
N PHE A 528 14.08 -27.13 5.11
CA PHE A 528 12.66 -26.78 5.00
C PHE A 528 11.90 -27.25 6.24
N GLU A 529 11.19 -26.32 6.88
CA GLU A 529 10.24 -26.60 7.95
C GLU A 529 8.94 -27.17 7.35
N THR A 530 8.31 -28.10 8.08
CA THR A 530 6.98 -28.58 7.71
C THR A 530 5.94 -27.69 8.39
N VAL A 531 5.17 -26.96 7.59
CA VAL A 531 4.21 -25.95 8.08
C VAL A 531 2.80 -26.25 7.60
N VAL A 532 1.83 -25.58 8.21
CA VAL A 532 0.45 -25.49 7.73
C VAL A 532 0.38 -24.35 6.72
N TRP A 533 0.24 -24.69 5.44
CA TRP A 533 -0.05 -23.77 4.36
C TRP A 533 -1.55 -23.48 4.33
N ASN A 534 -1.92 -22.22 4.15
CA ASN A 534 -3.30 -21.84 3.86
C ASN A 534 -3.56 -22.02 2.36
N ILE A 535 -4.66 -22.65 2.00
CA ILE A 535 -5.05 -22.92 0.62
C ILE A 535 -6.54 -22.58 0.43
N GLY A 536 -6.98 -21.48 1.05
CA GLY A 536 -8.31 -20.90 0.83
C GLY A 536 -8.47 -20.41 -0.61
N GLY A 537 -9.70 -20.44 -1.11
CA GLY A 537 -10.03 -20.12 -2.49
C GLY A 537 -10.70 -18.76 -2.66
N MET A 538 -10.37 -18.07 -3.75
CA MET A 538 -11.01 -16.80 -4.10
C MET A 538 -12.02 -16.96 -5.25
N PRO A 539 -13.22 -16.36 -5.15
CA PRO A 539 -14.19 -16.44 -6.23
C PRO A 539 -13.82 -15.51 -7.39
N TYR A 540 -14.16 -15.92 -8.62
CA TYR A 540 -13.73 -15.26 -9.85
C TYR A 540 -14.19 -13.79 -9.96
N ASN A 541 -15.42 -13.51 -9.55
CA ASN A 541 -16.01 -12.16 -9.59
C ASN A 541 -15.37 -11.17 -8.60
N VAL A 542 -14.57 -11.66 -7.65
CA VAL A 542 -13.75 -10.85 -6.75
C VAL A 542 -12.32 -10.80 -7.26
N ALA A 543 -11.83 -11.88 -7.86
CA ALA A 543 -10.44 -12.04 -8.26
C ALA A 543 -9.94 -11.02 -9.27
N ASN A 544 -10.82 -10.60 -10.21
CA ASN A 544 -10.48 -9.51 -11.11
C ASN A 544 -10.16 -8.25 -10.30
N LYS A 545 -11.08 -7.75 -9.47
CA LYS A 545 -10.94 -6.49 -8.72
C LYS A 545 -10.13 -6.59 -7.42
N ALA A 546 -9.44 -7.71 -7.20
CA ALA A 546 -8.80 -7.97 -5.92
C ALA A 546 -7.51 -7.16 -5.75
N THR A 547 -7.28 -6.69 -4.53
CA THR A 547 -6.03 -6.05 -4.06
C THR A 547 -5.08 -7.04 -3.39
N ALA A 548 -3.84 -6.63 -3.09
CA ALA A 548 -2.87 -7.42 -2.30
C ALA A 548 -3.48 -7.96 -1.00
N LYS A 549 -4.24 -7.09 -0.32
CA LYS A 549 -4.94 -7.41 0.91
C LYS A 549 -6.06 -8.42 0.69
N ASN A 550 -6.85 -8.29 -0.39
CA ASN A 550 -7.91 -9.26 -0.69
C ASN A 550 -7.34 -10.67 -0.88
N TRP A 551 -6.30 -10.82 -1.71
CA TRP A 551 -5.65 -12.12 -1.91
C TRP A 551 -5.15 -12.72 -0.60
N TYR A 552 -4.45 -11.93 0.22
CA TYR A 552 -3.92 -12.38 1.51
C TYR A 552 -4.99 -12.96 2.43
N LEU A 553 -6.14 -12.28 2.50
CA LEU A 553 -7.29 -12.69 3.32
C LEU A 553 -7.95 -13.95 2.76
N TYR A 554 -8.17 -14.03 1.44
CA TYR A 554 -8.82 -15.19 0.81
C TYR A 554 -7.96 -16.46 0.83
N GLU A 555 -6.63 -16.33 0.70
CA GLU A 555 -5.71 -17.45 0.89
C GLU A 555 -5.87 -18.12 2.26
N ARG A 556 -6.32 -17.35 3.26
CA ARG A 556 -6.58 -17.75 4.66
C ARG A 556 -8.06 -17.95 4.98
N ALA A 557 -8.94 -17.80 3.99
CA ALA A 557 -10.38 -17.97 4.22
C ALA A 557 -10.73 -19.44 4.46
N TYR A 558 -11.81 -19.65 5.21
CA TYR A 558 -12.36 -20.98 5.49
C TYR A 558 -13.20 -21.56 4.33
N SER A 559 -13.17 -20.93 3.15
CA SER A 559 -13.89 -21.37 1.96
C SER A 559 -12.95 -21.64 0.80
N SER A 560 -13.11 -22.80 0.16
CA SER A 560 -12.48 -23.21 -1.10
C SER A 560 -13.56 -23.66 -2.09
N TYR A 561 -13.19 -24.22 -3.24
CA TYR A 561 -14.14 -24.97 -4.06
C TYR A 561 -14.78 -26.10 -3.22
N SER A 562 -16.06 -26.37 -3.47
CA SER A 562 -16.94 -27.23 -2.65
C SER A 562 -16.25 -28.51 -2.17
N GLY A 563 -15.97 -28.60 -0.86
CA GLY A 563 -15.42 -29.78 -0.20
C GLY A 563 -13.89 -29.87 -0.14
N ASN A 564 -13.14 -29.01 -0.83
CA ASN A 564 -11.68 -29.04 -0.78
C ASN A 564 -11.15 -28.57 0.60
N PRO A 565 -9.97 -29.04 1.04
CA PRO A 565 -9.32 -28.51 2.23
C PRO A 565 -8.90 -27.05 2.04
N THR A 566 -8.94 -26.27 3.12
CA THR A 566 -8.45 -24.88 3.17
C THR A 566 -7.07 -24.75 3.79
N THR A 567 -6.50 -25.87 4.25
CA THR A 567 -5.13 -25.94 4.75
C THR A 567 -4.45 -27.23 4.29
N TRP A 568 -3.13 -27.18 4.13
CA TRP A 568 -2.31 -28.34 3.80
C TRP A 568 -1.01 -28.35 4.58
N LYS A 569 -0.59 -29.52 5.06
CA LYS A 569 0.65 -29.69 5.83
C LYS A 569 1.75 -30.21 4.93
N GLY A 570 2.83 -29.45 4.78
CA GLY A 570 3.96 -29.86 3.94
C GLY A 570 5.13 -28.89 3.93
N GLN A 571 6.18 -29.25 3.20
CA GLN A 571 7.45 -28.52 3.19
C GLN A 571 7.53 -27.54 2.01
N ILE A 572 7.18 -27.99 0.81
CA ILE A 572 7.41 -27.26 -0.43
C ILE A 572 6.09 -27.02 -1.14
N ALA A 573 5.83 -25.77 -1.48
CA ALA A 573 4.66 -25.34 -2.21
C ALA A 573 5.03 -24.32 -3.29
N LEU A 574 4.08 -23.44 -3.64
CA LEU A 574 4.27 -22.34 -4.57
C LEU A 574 4.14 -21.00 -3.83
N MET A 575 4.49 -19.91 -4.50
CA MET A 575 4.20 -18.59 -3.97
C MET A 575 2.69 -18.35 -3.90
N TYR A 576 2.29 -17.51 -2.96
CA TYR A 576 0.96 -16.95 -2.95
C TYR A 576 0.86 -15.78 -3.94
N PRO A 577 -0.32 -15.53 -4.54
CA PRO A 577 -0.58 -14.26 -5.22
C PRO A 577 -0.28 -13.05 -4.33
N SER A 578 -0.57 -13.11 -3.02
CA SER A 578 -0.21 -12.05 -2.09
C SER A 578 1.30 -11.85 -1.94
N ASP A 579 2.12 -12.91 -2.06
CA ASP A 579 3.59 -12.77 -2.06
C ASP A 579 4.04 -11.91 -3.24
N PHE A 580 3.44 -12.14 -4.41
CA PHE A 580 3.71 -11.36 -5.61
C PHE A 580 3.32 -9.89 -5.41
N GLY A 581 2.09 -9.54 -5.02
CA GLY A 581 1.76 -8.11 -4.95
C GLY A 581 2.37 -7.36 -3.80
N TYR A 582 2.62 -7.99 -2.65
CA TYR A 582 3.36 -7.33 -1.58
C TYR A 582 4.84 -7.14 -1.90
N SER A 583 5.39 -7.74 -2.96
CA SER A 583 6.80 -7.57 -3.34
C SER A 583 7.09 -6.30 -4.15
N THR A 584 6.09 -5.50 -4.54
CA THR A 584 6.31 -4.28 -5.35
C THR A 584 6.74 -3.06 -4.54
N LYS A 585 7.78 -2.33 -4.90
CA LYS A 585 8.08 -1.04 -4.23
C LYS A 585 7.33 0.16 -4.82
N GLY A 586 6.60 -0.03 -5.92
CA GLY A 586 6.22 1.08 -6.78
C GLY A 586 7.46 1.75 -7.41
N SER A 587 7.28 2.94 -7.97
CA SER A 587 8.31 3.78 -8.58
C SER A 587 8.25 5.20 -8.01
N SER A 588 9.07 6.11 -8.55
CA SER A 588 8.96 7.55 -8.24
C SER A 588 7.66 8.18 -8.77
N THR A 589 6.98 7.54 -9.72
CA THR A 589 5.74 8.02 -10.35
C THR A 589 4.50 7.31 -9.81
N ILE A 590 4.62 6.04 -9.43
CA ILE A 590 3.53 5.24 -8.86
C ILE A 590 3.93 4.78 -7.46
N LEU A 591 3.29 5.35 -6.45
CA LEU A 591 3.55 4.97 -5.06
C LEU A 591 3.19 3.51 -4.79
N ARG A 592 3.89 2.86 -3.85
CA ARG A 592 3.57 1.50 -3.40
C ARG A 592 2.11 1.38 -2.94
N SER A 593 1.57 2.36 -2.21
CA SER A 593 0.17 2.34 -1.76
C SER A 593 -0.81 2.23 -2.93
N VAL A 594 -0.56 2.96 -4.01
CA VAL A 594 -1.35 2.85 -5.26
C VAL A 594 -1.28 1.43 -5.82
N CYS A 595 -0.09 0.80 -5.82
CA CYS A 595 0.05 -0.59 -6.25
C CYS A 595 -0.68 -1.60 -5.37
N LEU A 596 -0.84 -1.31 -4.08
CA LEU A 596 -1.51 -2.19 -3.11
C LEU A 596 -3.03 -1.98 -3.06
N GLU A 597 -3.51 -0.76 -3.36
CA GLU A 597 -4.94 -0.38 -3.31
C GLU A 597 -5.67 -0.63 -4.64
N ASN A 598 -4.94 -0.71 -5.76
CA ASN A 598 -5.54 -1.02 -7.06
C ASN A 598 -5.63 -2.52 -7.34
N GLU A 599 -6.57 -2.85 -8.22
CA GLU A 599 -6.80 -4.20 -8.75
C GLU A 599 -5.51 -4.80 -9.35
N TYR A 600 -5.26 -6.08 -9.09
CA TYR A 600 -4.15 -6.90 -9.64
C TYR A 600 -4.19 -7.11 -11.17
N ALA A 601 -4.78 -6.17 -11.91
CA ALA A 601 -4.65 -6.04 -13.35
C ALA A 601 -3.40 -5.21 -13.71
N TRP A 602 -2.25 -5.56 -13.10
CA TRP A 602 -0.96 -4.94 -13.40
C TRP A 602 -0.51 -5.17 -14.84
N SER A 603 -1.28 -5.87 -15.69
CA SER A 603 -1.01 -5.98 -17.13
C SER A 603 -1.24 -4.67 -17.88
N SER A 604 -2.07 -3.76 -17.36
CA SER A 604 -2.30 -2.45 -17.98
C SER A 604 -1.08 -1.53 -17.88
N ASP A 605 -0.92 -0.63 -18.85
CA ASP A 605 0.21 0.30 -18.88
C ASP A 605 0.18 1.30 -17.72
N ASN A 606 -1.01 1.63 -17.21
CA ASN A 606 -1.20 2.55 -16.09
C ASN A 606 -0.60 2.04 -14.78
N TYR A 607 -0.42 0.72 -14.63
CA TYR A 607 0.11 0.10 -13.40
C TYR A 607 1.37 -0.74 -13.65
N LYS A 608 2.05 -0.52 -14.79
CA LYS A 608 3.24 -1.30 -15.14
C LYS A 608 4.38 -1.18 -14.15
N ASP A 609 4.53 -0.02 -13.53
CA ASP A 609 5.59 0.19 -12.54
C ASP A 609 5.40 -0.71 -11.32
N CYS A 610 4.16 -1.10 -10.99
CA CYS A 610 3.90 -2.03 -9.89
C CYS A 610 4.50 -3.41 -10.16
N ARG A 611 4.24 -4.01 -11.33
CA ARG A 611 4.85 -5.31 -11.69
C ARG A 611 6.35 -5.19 -11.92
N LEU A 612 6.82 -4.13 -12.57
CA LEU A 612 8.24 -3.98 -12.92
C LEU A 612 9.12 -3.73 -11.69
N ASN A 613 8.54 -3.18 -10.61
CA ASN A 613 9.21 -3.01 -9.32
C ASN A 613 8.91 -4.14 -8.33
N SER A 614 8.57 -5.33 -8.83
CA SER A 614 8.50 -6.58 -8.07
C SER A 614 9.58 -7.55 -8.55
N TYR A 615 10.47 -7.99 -7.65
CA TYR A 615 11.49 -9.01 -7.97
C TYR A 615 10.90 -10.41 -8.22
N LEU A 616 9.61 -10.61 -7.93
CA LEU A 616 8.88 -11.84 -8.22
C LEU A 616 8.26 -11.84 -9.62
N PHE A 617 8.21 -10.69 -10.30
CA PHE A 617 7.76 -10.60 -11.67
C PHE A 617 8.75 -11.28 -12.63
N LYS A 618 8.23 -12.09 -13.55
CA LYS A 618 8.99 -12.76 -14.61
C LYS A 618 8.27 -12.52 -15.93
N SER A 619 8.87 -11.71 -16.79
CA SER A 619 8.27 -11.34 -18.08
C SER A 619 8.35 -12.45 -19.15
N SER A 620 9.14 -13.49 -18.90
CA SER A 620 9.40 -14.56 -19.88
C SER A 620 8.47 -15.77 -19.76
N TYR A 621 7.68 -15.89 -18.69
CA TYR A 621 6.80 -17.04 -18.48
C TYR A 621 5.66 -16.78 -17.50
N ASN A 622 4.56 -17.52 -17.66
CA ASN A 622 3.50 -17.62 -16.65
C ASN A 622 3.98 -18.45 -15.46
N GLN A 623 3.61 -18.04 -14.26
CA GLN A 623 4.05 -18.66 -13.02
C GLN A 623 2.87 -19.29 -12.28
N SER A 624 3.01 -20.56 -11.92
CA SER A 624 2.06 -21.23 -11.04
C SER A 624 2.08 -20.63 -9.63
N SER A 625 0.93 -20.58 -8.97
CA SER A 625 0.79 -20.08 -7.61
C SER A 625 -0.12 -20.98 -6.77
N LEU A 626 -0.12 -20.77 -5.45
CA LEU A 626 -1.03 -21.46 -4.51
C LEU A 626 -2.46 -20.91 -4.51
N GLY A 627 -2.75 -19.82 -5.21
CA GLY A 627 -4.10 -19.23 -5.24
C GLY A 627 -5.06 -20.13 -6.01
N ILE A 628 -6.13 -20.63 -5.38
CA ILE A 628 -7.12 -21.49 -6.02
C ILE A 628 -8.45 -20.76 -6.27
N SER A 629 -9.19 -21.17 -7.29
CA SER A 629 -10.55 -20.67 -7.53
C SER A 629 -11.55 -21.38 -6.62
N SER A 630 -12.37 -20.61 -5.89
CA SER A 630 -13.54 -21.20 -5.23
C SER A 630 -14.75 -21.32 -6.16
N SER A 631 -14.69 -20.74 -7.37
CA SER A 631 -15.78 -20.76 -8.35
C SER A 631 -15.77 -22.01 -9.24
N TRP A 632 -14.59 -22.57 -9.53
CA TRP A 632 -14.44 -23.70 -10.45
C TRP A 632 -13.38 -24.67 -9.98
N ASN A 633 -13.65 -25.97 -10.12
CA ASN A 633 -12.78 -27.06 -9.66
C ASN A 633 -11.51 -27.28 -10.48
N SER A 634 -11.40 -26.77 -11.70
CA SER A 634 -10.22 -26.97 -12.55
C SER A 634 -9.31 -25.75 -12.64
N TYR A 635 -9.61 -24.67 -11.91
CA TYR A 635 -8.92 -23.40 -12.07
C TYR A 635 -8.17 -22.96 -10.81
N PHE A 636 -6.95 -22.49 -11.02
CA PHE A 636 -6.17 -21.76 -10.03
C PHE A 636 -5.85 -20.37 -10.58
N TYR A 637 -5.17 -19.55 -9.81
CA TYR A 637 -4.75 -18.21 -10.22
C TYR A 637 -3.23 -18.15 -10.31
N GLY A 638 -2.72 -17.99 -11.53
CA GLY A 638 -1.30 -17.83 -11.80
C GLY A 638 -0.91 -16.37 -11.97
N ILE A 639 0.39 -16.09 -11.99
CA ILE A 639 0.94 -14.78 -12.36
C ILE A 639 1.31 -14.86 -13.83
N GLY A 640 0.60 -14.14 -14.69
CA GLY A 640 0.89 -14.12 -16.13
C GLY A 640 2.21 -13.42 -16.44
N TYR A 641 2.79 -13.71 -17.62
CA TYR A 641 4.00 -13.02 -18.10
C TYR A 641 3.83 -11.49 -18.22
N GLY A 642 2.59 -11.01 -18.38
CA GLY A 642 2.24 -9.59 -18.36
C GLY A 642 2.10 -8.98 -16.95
N GLY A 643 2.21 -9.78 -15.89
CA GLY A 643 2.18 -9.35 -14.50
C GLY A 643 0.79 -9.29 -13.86
N ALA A 644 -0.27 -9.62 -14.60
CA ALA A 644 -1.60 -9.77 -14.03
C ALA A 644 -1.74 -11.12 -13.31
N VAL A 645 -2.49 -11.14 -12.20
CA VAL A 645 -2.95 -12.38 -11.58
C VAL A 645 -4.23 -12.81 -12.27
N GLY A 646 -4.24 -14.00 -12.86
CA GLY A 646 -5.34 -14.46 -13.72
C GLY A 646 -5.55 -15.97 -13.66
N LEU A 647 -6.64 -16.43 -14.25
CA LEU A 647 -6.99 -17.85 -14.25
C LEU A 647 -5.98 -18.69 -15.04
N GLY A 648 -5.48 -19.73 -14.39
CA GLY A 648 -4.80 -20.88 -15.00
C GLY A 648 -5.65 -22.13 -14.86
N MET A 649 -5.62 -23.00 -15.86
CA MET A 649 -6.25 -24.33 -15.76
C MET A 649 -5.26 -25.32 -15.15
N ALA A 650 -5.73 -26.20 -14.26
CA ALA A 650 -4.89 -27.15 -13.54
C ALA A 650 -4.05 -28.03 -14.49
N LYS A 651 -4.63 -28.48 -15.61
CA LYS A 651 -3.92 -29.25 -16.64
C LYS A 651 -2.78 -28.52 -17.34
N ASN A 652 -2.75 -27.19 -17.37
CA ASN A 652 -1.79 -26.45 -18.20
C ASN A 652 -0.40 -26.48 -17.57
N ALA A 653 0.63 -26.63 -18.40
CA ALA A 653 2.02 -26.62 -17.98
C ALA A 653 2.55 -25.18 -17.77
N ASP A 654 2.22 -24.59 -16.61
CA ASP A 654 2.74 -23.29 -16.19
C ASP A 654 4.07 -23.44 -15.44
N SER A 655 4.91 -22.40 -15.45
CA SER A 655 6.26 -22.47 -14.86
C SER A 655 6.22 -22.59 -13.35
N VAL A 656 6.99 -23.55 -12.83
CA VAL A 656 7.00 -23.90 -11.41
C VAL A 656 8.21 -23.30 -10.72
N ARG A 657 7.96 -22.53 -9.66
CA ARG A 657 8.99 -21.98 -8.77
C ARG A 657 8.77 -22.47 -7.34
N PRO A 658 9.50 -23.51 -6.91
CA PRO A 658 9.37 -24.07 -5.56
C PRO A 658 9.58 -23.01 -4.48
N THR A 659 8.68 -23.01 -3.50
CA THR A 659 8.65 -22.07 -2.38
C THR A 659 8.55 -22.85 -1.07
N GLY A 660 9.24 -22.41 -0.03
CA GLY A 660 9.19 -23.10 1.27
C GLY A 660 9.62 -22.20 2.43
N TYR A 661 9.28 -22.60 3.64
CA TYR A 661 9.74 -21.95 4.87
C TYR A 661 10.98 -22.67 5.40
N LEU A 662 12.00 -21.93 5.79
CA LEU A 662 13.18 -22.45 6.46
C LEU A 662 12.92 -22.55 7.97
N ARG A 663 13.49 -23.55 8.64
CA ARG A 663 13.42 -23.66 10.10
C ARG A 663 13.99 -22.41 10.79
N ALA A 664 13.43 -22.03 11.93
CA ALA A 664 13.85 -20.84 12.67
C ALA A 664 15.29 -20.93 13.23
N ASP A 665 15.80 -22.15 13.44
CA ASP A 665 17.11 -22.43 14.02
C ASP A 665 18.27 -22.33 13.01
N ILE A 666 17.98 -22.03 11.73
CA ILE A 666 18.98 -21.97 10.67
C ILE A 666 19.92 -20.80 10.92
N LYS A 667 21.17 -21.15 11.24
CA LYS A 667 22.27 -20.20 11.44
C LYS A 667 22.86 -19.78 10.11
N VAL A 668 23.47 -18.60 10.08
CA VAL A 668 24.33 -18.16 8.99
C VAL A 668 25.81 -18.34 9.34
N LYS A 669 26.69 -18.29 8.36
CA LYS A 669 28.15 -18.21 8.61
C LYS A 669 28.49 -16.89 9.31
N THR A 670 29.57 -16.87 10.10
CA THR A 670 30.07 -15.66 10.79
C THR A 670 30.35 -14.54 9.80
N THR A 671 30.98 -14.87 8.67
CA THR A 671 31.12 -14.01 7.49
C THR A 671 30.04 -14.38 6.47
N THR A 672 28.78 -14.05 6.77
CA THR A 672 27.69 -14.18 5.80
C THR A 672 27.72 -13.03 4.78
N GLY A 673 27.08 -13.24 3.63
CA GLY A 673 26.86 -12.14 2.68
C GLY A 673 25.81 -11.15 3.16
N ASP A 674 25.65 -10.05 2.43
CA ASP A 674 24.68 -8.98 2.71
C ASP A 674 23.33 -9.19 2.01
N GLY A 675 23.19 -10.29 1.27
CA GLY A 675 21.97 -10.61 0.52
C GLY A 675 21.94 -10.03 -0.89
N SER A 676 22.96 -9.29 -1.33
CA SER A 676 23.06 -8.86 -2.72
C SER A 676 23.28 -10.05 -3.67
N SER A 677 23.00 -9.87 -4.97
CA SER A 677 23.17 -10.94 -5.97
C SER A 677 24.63 -11.41 -6.12
N THR A 678 25.59 -10.54 -5.81
CA THR A 678 27.03 -10.80 -5.83
C THR A 678 27.55 -11.32 -4.50
N ASN A 679 26.86 -11.02 -3.39
CA ASN A 679 27.20 -11.52 -2.05
C ASN A 679 25.96 -12.05 -1.29
N PRO A 680 25.36 -13.18 -1.73
CA PRO A 680 24.19 -13.76 -1.07
C PRO A 680 24.46 -14.20 0.37
N TYR A 681 23.41 -14.28 1.20
CA TYR A 681 23.48 -14.90 2.53
C TYR A 681 23.99 -16.35 2.43
N ARG A 682 24.84 -16.75 3.39
CA ARG A 682 25.44 -18.08 3.45
C ARG A 682 24.97 -18.84 4.68
N LEU A 683 24.25 -19.93 4.47
CA LEU A 683 23.65 -20.72 5.55
C LEU A 683 24.66 -21.67 6.18
N ASN A 684 24.55 -21.94 7.48
CA ASN A 684 25.33 -22.98 8.13
C ASN A 684 24.44 -24.23 8.27
N LEU A 685 24.36 -25.01 7.18
CA LEU A 685 23.65 -26.28 7.15
C LEU A 685 24.68 -27.41 7.25
N SER A 686 24.50 -28.29 8.23
CA SER A 686 25.32 -29.48 8.47
C SER A 686 24.60 -30.73 8.00
#